data_AF-A0A3A4RR75-F1
#
_entry.id   AF-A0A3A4RR75-F1
#
_cell.length_a   1.000
_cell.length_b   1.000
_cell.length_c   1.000
_cell.angle_alpha   90.00
_cell.angle_beta   90.00
_cell.angle_gamma   90.00
#
_symmetry.space_group_name_H-M   'P 1'
#
loop_
_entity.id
_entity.type
_entity.pdbx_description
1 polymer ?
#
loop_
_entity_poly.entity_id
_entity_poly.type
_entity_poly.pdbx_seq_one_letter_code
_entity_poly.pdbx_strand_id
1 'polypeptide(L)'
;MGRKKKRGKKKKEKVTQKADPKKLIQFLTNYCVPPDPQSTESSRTDNQIKSIFMILVELINNETTGTFVDIGCGNGPLLNRLGEEKIIATDKNWFYLGIDYPEFKQAILNISFDYSIHKKCDFLDINQFYKKWPNNSIAPGVKIIFLRNVFHELDIIDTAELFHHISLNITDKDTLIIQDLRVFPEAEKGNACWDPIVLIELVKKLGYMTLSTTESTAGGANWFNIKAKINCKNILSKDQIVELVKHYRKKQWRNWHDIGALYEDDEKYRNYAIAKIDFDLQFAALTQQLISADVDGILSLTEKQQSVVLKSSIKKALMNSHLPDLTKFNLKEYELTYFFDRGNSQDHLQKFIISKFPITFIYGPPYMGKSALVGRVIANFGHNRIPIFCDLGATSSIWNIIEIILTGMGCRLQTKVAQGLRKLKFKLIKEELTEYFLKNMGEVIIIFDHFERIIGPTGLIQENEIKQLINLMAESPNAKIIITSRDEIDISEFDQNILYPEGQPLVARFPDDPYHVKNLLNSFLGRGDYPDELIEAIDRHPFLAYLAAVNIRKFGENSLNDPKLISQVKFKLRDELIKAIVDEETESLVKVMSLIRIPVPKELIICLTDNIAFDNAIKQGLIFHIPDLIRKDLYTCLGALKNIRSDKESDNDDGSGLSGNELTESFKNIHRNICNGYQDIYRQDDDPKWLREIFYHKLIYLDDKTEVEKFGNIYRSEVTGAGEIWFHKKKDYVSALWAFNLSHGLGDKSVLVKMRIAACNMRVGSDVKGKRIFTELISKYPANKGIKMSFIDSLLYNKDYKSALEKLNEFELNIYDSPWVANQFGRIYLGMYEYKKAINAFETHLKLEKTPFGFHQLSRAYQYIGDTDNEAKTIDQGLKNFPTSHLLRVRNGAILERKGNSLKAIEILSSLHAEKPNNAWIIFPLVKSLLSNDNTEKAKDIVSKSRDNAFPKFMVDASSIEILVHEKKFDEAIRLTGRINQDDQNRVGQTKEIYASWAISTDDPVEKKKIAELGLNVPMNEMLERNAPLLVTCAKLAGSAQDKTKLLYYLNKLESVNPEMSEINRIKELFRDILGHETT
;
A
#
# COMPACT_ATOMS: atom_id res chain seq x y z
N MET A 1 5.58 -92.14 -52.06
CA MET A 1 4.84 -91.72 -50.86
C MET A 1 5.65 -90.66 -50.10
N GLY A 2 5.02 -89.56 -49.68
CA GLY A 2 5.58 -88.59 -48.71
C GLY A 2 6.36 -87.37 -49.26
N ARG A 3 5.71 -86.40 -49.92
CA ARG A 3 6.30 -85.06 -50.18
C ARG A 3 5.78 -84.02 -49.18
N LYS A 4 6.56 -83.75 -48.12
CA LYS A 4 6.32 -82.69 -47.12
C LYS A 4 6.57 -81.30 -47.72
N LYS A 5 5.53 -80.45 -47.73
CA LYS A 5 5.61 -79.00 -48.04
C LYS A 5 6.23 -78.25 -46.85
N LYS A 6 7.42 -77.67 -47.03
CA LYS A 6 7.96 -76.59 -46.17
C LYS A 6 7.31 -75.28 -46.59
N ARG A 7 6.48 -74.68 -45.72
CA ARG A 7 6.02 -73.28 -45.84
C ARG A 7 7.09 -72.36 -45.24
N GLY A 8 7.66 -71.48 -46.05
CA GLY A 8 8.59 -70.44 -45.62
C GLY A 8 7.87 -69.34 -44.83
N LYS A 9 8.44 -68.98 -43.67
CA LYS A 9 8.09 -67.78 -42.90
C LYS A 9 8.63 -66.55 -43.62
N LYS A 10 7.75 -65.66 -44.11
CA LYS A 10 8.12 -64.25 -44.35
C LYS A 10 8.06 -63.51 -43.01
N LYS A 11 9.21 -63.09 -42.48
CA LYS A 11 9.33 -62.09 -41.42
C LYS A 11 8.81 -60.75 -41.99
N LYS A 12 7.77 -60.18 -41.40
CA LYS A 12 7.50 -58.74 -41.47
C LYS A 12 8.44 -58.07 -40.46
N GLU A 13 9.34 -57.22 -40.93
CA GLU A 13 10.15 -56.36 -40.07
C GLU A 13 9.23 -55.36 -39.36
N LYS A 14 9.25 -55.35 -38.01
CA LYS A 14 8.69 -54.28 -37.19
C LYS A 14 9.65 -53.09 -37.28
N VAL A 15 9.23 -52.02 -37.97
CA VAL A 15 9.92 -50.72 -37.92
C VAL A 15 9.51 -50.04 -36.61
N THR A 16 10.37 -50.07 -35.60
CA THR A 16 10.25 -49.23 -34.40
C THR A 16 10.57 -47.78 -34.79
N GLN A 17 9.55 -46.91 -34.84
CA GLN A 17 9.74 -45.48 -35.08
C GLN A 17 10.36 -44.83 -33.83
N LYS A 18 11.67 -44.50 -33.89
CA LYS A 18 12.33 -43.61 -32.92
C LYS A 18 11.72 -42.21 -32.98
N ALA A 19 11.53 -41.58 -31.82
CA ALA A 19 11.03 -40.21 -31.67
C ALA A 19 11.87 -39.21 -32.49
N ASP A 20 11.20 -38.30 -33.22
CA ASP A 20 11.82 -37.18 -33.95
C ASP A 20 12.22 -36.08 -32.94
N PRO A 21 13.52 -35.85 -32.67
CA PRO A 21 13.98 -34.89 -31.67
C PRO A 21 13.51 -33.46 -31.97
N LYS A 22 13.30 -33.10 -33.25
CA LYS A 22 12.84 -31.76 -33.63
C LYS A 22 11.42 -31.48 -33.15
N LYS A 23 10.54 -32.47 -33.23
CA LYS A 23 9.14 -32.36 -32.76
C LYS A 23 9.03 -32.29 -31.25
N LEU A 24 9.89 -33.02 -30.53
CA LEU A 24 9.94 -32.95 -29.07
C LEU A 24 10.44 -31.58 -28.58
N ILE A 25 11.48 -31.05 -29.22
CA ILE A 25 11.96 -29.68 -28.95
C ILE A 25 10.84 -28.68 -29.23
N GLN A 26 10.16 -28.77 -30.38
CA GLN A 26 9.05 -27.90 -30.73
C GLN A 26 7.93 -27.94 -29.68
N PHE A 27 7.51 -29.12 -29.22
CA PHE A 27 6.49 -29.26 -28.18
C PHE A 27 6.89 -28.61 -26.84
N LEU A 28 8.17 -28.65 -26.47
CA LEU A 28 8.71 -28.10 -25.23
C LEU A 28 9.17 -26.64 -25.34
N THR A 29 9.22 -26.07 -26.54
CA THR A 29 9.82 -24.73 -26.79
C THR A 29 9.11 -23.63 -26.01
N ASN A 30 7.79 -23.76 -25.83
CA ASN A 30 6.95 -22.79 -25.14
C ASN A 30 6.60 -23.20 -23.69
N TYR A 31 7.20 -24.27 -23.16
CA TYR A 31 6.95 -24.68 -21.78
C TYR A 31 7.48 -23.62 -20.81
N CYS A 32 6.59 -23.00 -20.02
CA CYS A 32 6.80 -21.80 -19.18
C CYS A 32 6.60 -20.44 -19.86
N VAL A 33 6.11 -20.40 -21.11
CA VAL A 33 5.63 -19.18 -21.78
C VAL A 33 4.10 -19.29 -21.87
N PRO A 34 3.32 -18.24 -21.55
CA PRO A 34 1.87 -18.28 -21.73
C PRO A 34 1.52 -18.52 -23.22
N PRO A 35 0.52 -19.37 -23.53
CA PRO A 35 0.19 -19.71 -24.91
C PRO A 35 -0.33 -18.48 -25.67
N ASP A 36 0.06 -18.34 -26.94
CA ASP A 36 -0.44 -17.27 -27.79
C ASP A 36 -1.94 -17.46 -28.08
N PRO A 37 -2.77 -16.40 -28.01
CA PRO A 37 -4.18 -16.50 -28.38
C PRO A 37 -4.33 -16.90 -29.86
N GLN A 38 -5.34 -17.71 -30.17
CA GLN A 38 -5.61 -18.14 -31.54
C GLN A 38 -5.81 -16.96 -32.50
N SER A 39 -5.10 -17.00 -33.65
CA SER A 39 -5.18 -15.96 -34.69
C SER A 39 -6.53 -15.97 -35.43
N THR A 40 -7.01 -14.78 -35.77
CA THR A 40 -8.23 -14.56 -36.56
C THR A 40 -8.05 -14.93 -38.04
N GLU A 41 -6.83 -14.93 -38.57
CA GLU A 41 -6.51 -15.20 -39.98
C GLU A 41 -6.76 -16.66 -40.39
N SER A 42 -6.83 -17.59 -39.43
CA SER A 42 -7.02 -19.03 -39.66
C SER A 42 -8.45 -19.53 -39.38
N SER A 43 -9.43 -18.65 -39.14
CA SER A 43 -10.79 -19.02 -38.69
C SER A 43 -11.54 -20.03 -39.60
N ARG A 44 -11.27 -20.02 -40.92
CA ARG A 44 -11.83 -20.97 -41.91
C ARG A 44 -11.17 -22.35 -41.89
N THR A 45 -9.89 -22.39 -41.54
CA THR A 45 -9.06 -23.60 -41.52
C THR A 45 -8.95 -24.22 -40.13
N ASP A 46 -9.47 -23.52 -39.11
CA ASP A 46 -9.54 -24.02 -37.75
C ASP A 46 -10.52 -25.19 -37.66
N ASN A 47 -9.95 -26.38 -37.43
CA ASN A 47 -10.72 -27.61 -37.33
C ASN A 47 -11.61 -27.64 -36.07
N GLN A 48 -11.25 -26.94 -34.99
CA GLN A 48 -12.06 -26.84 -33.77
C GLN A 48 -13.36 -26.09 -34.05
N ILE A 49 -13.27 -24.92 -34.68
CA ILE A 49 -14.45 -24.13 -35.05
C ILE A 49 -15.26 -24.87 -36.11
N LYS A 50 -14.61 -25.42 -37.14
CA LYS A 50 -15.29 -26.15 -38.23
C LYS A 50 -16.13 -27.33 -37.72
N SER A 51 -15.66 -28.04 -36.69
CA SER A 51 -16.36 -29.19 -36.10
C SER A 51 -17.73 -28.84 -35.51
N ILE A 52 -17.84 -27.68 -34.87
CA ILE A 52 -19.04 -27.27 -34.14
C ILE A 52 -19.90 -26.27 -34.92
N PHE A 53 -19.33 -25.61 -35.93
CA PHE A 53 -19.96 -24.49 -36.63
C PHE A 53 -21.35 -24.82 -37.16
N MET A 54 -21.54 -25.97 -37.82
CA MET A 54 -22.85 -26.38 -38.35
C MET A 54 -23.92 -26.52 -37.25
N ILE A 55 -23.54 -27.01 -36.07
CA ILE A 55 -24.44 -27.12 -34.92
C ILE A 55 -24.83 -25.73 -34.41
N LEU A 56 -23.88 -24.78 -34.38
CA LEU A 56 -24.15 -23.40 -33.97
C LEU A 56 -25.11 -22.72 -34.96
N VAL A 57 -24.87 -22.88 -36.27
CA VAL A 57 -25.76 -22.33 -37.32
C VAL A 57 -27.17 -22.91 -37.21
N GLU A 58 -27.30 -24.21 -36.98
CA GLU A 58 -28.60 -24.87 -36.78
C GLU A 58 -29.34 -24.30 -35.57
N LEU A 59 -28.67 -24.17 -34.42
CA LEU A 59 -29.24 -23.60 -33.20
C LEU A 59 -29.68 -22.14 -33.39
N ILE A 60 -28.85 -21.34 -34.07
CA ILE A 60 -29.15 -19.94 -34.36
C ILE A 60 -30.33 -19.84 -35.34
N ASN A 61 -30.43 -20.75 -36.31
CA ASN A 61 -31.50 -20.74 -37.30
C ASN A 61 -32.86 -21.17 -36.76
N ASN A 62 -32.87 -22.01 -35.72
CA ASN A 62 -34.10 -22.49 -35.07
C ASN A 62 -34.78 -21.44 -34.17
N GLU A 63 -34.12 -20.31 -33.91
CA GLU A 63 -34.65 -19.23 -33.06
C GLU A 63 -34.68 -17.90 -33.85
N THR A 64 -35.66 -17.05 -33.53
CA THR A 64 -35.86 -15.75 -34.20
C THR A 64 -35.06 -14.60 -33.55
N THR A 65 -34.71 -14.75 -32.27
CA THR A 65 -33.91 -13.78 -31.49
C THR A 65 -33.19 -14.49 -30.35
N GLY A 66 -32.02 -13.97 -29.95
CA GLY A 66 -31.26 -14.50 -28.83
C GLY A 66 -29.89 -13.85 -28.67
N THR A 67 -29.26 -14.11 -27.54
CA THR A 67 -27.85 -13.75 -27.31
C THR A 67 -26.97 -15.00 -27.30
N PHE A 68 -25.88 -14.91 -28.07
CA PHE A 68 -24.78 -15.86 -28.11
C PHE A 68 -23.67 -15.36 -27.18
N VAL A 69 -23.40 -16.09 -26.10
CA VAL A 69 -22.37 -15.77 -25.12
C VAL A 69 -21.14 -16.65 -25.41
N ASP A 70 -20.01 -16.04 -25.75
CA ASP A 70 -18.74 -16.71 -26.04
C ASP A 70 -17.74 -16.45 -24.90
N ILE A 71 -17.54 -17.43 -24.02
CA ILE A 71 -16.63 -17.35 -22.87
C ILE A 71 -15.30 -17.99 -23.27
N GLY A 72 -14.21 -17.23 -23.13
CA GLY A 72 -12.91 -17.57 -23.74
C GLY A 72 -12.84 -17.12 -25.20
N CYS A 73 -13.43 -15.96 -25.52
CA CYS A 73 -13.55 -15.50 -26.89
C CYS A 73 -12.20 -15.11 -27.54
N GLY A 74 -11.15 -14.84 -26.74
CA GLY A 74 -9.82 -14.45 -27.18
C GLY A 74 -9.85 -13.34 -28.22
N ASN A 75 -9.01 -13.43 -29.25
CA ASN A 75 -9.00 -12.50 -30.39
C ASN A 75 -10.25 -12.58 -31.30
N GLY A 76 -11.29 -13.33 -30.94
CA GLY A 76 -12.55 -13.41 -31.68
C GLY A 76 -12.58 -14.31 -32.93
N PRO A 77 -11.86 -15.44 -33.03
CA PRO A 77 -11.90 -16.28 -34.24
C PRO A 77 -13.31 -16.82 -34.54
N LEU A 78 -14.13 -17.11 -33.52
CA LEU A 78 -15.53 -17.49 -33.72
C LEU A 78 -16.39 -16.32 -34.22
N LEU A 79 -16.26 -15.12 -33.63
CA LEU A 79 -16.96 -13.93 -34.09
C LEU A 79 -16.63 -13.62 -35.55
N ASN A 80 -15.34 -13.70 -35.91
CA ASN A 80 -14.87 -13.54 -37.28
C ASN A 80 -15.60 -14.51 -38.23
N ARG A 81 -15.66 -15.79 -37.88
CA ARG A 81 -16.36 -16.82 -38.68
C ARG A 81 -17.87 -16.59 -38.78
N LEU A 82 -18.53 -16.19 -37.68
CA LEU A 82 -19.96 -15.87 -37.66
C LEU A 82 -20.29 -14.61 -38.50
N GLY A 83 -19.37 -13.65 -38.52
CA GLY A 83 -19.43 -12.43 -39.34
C GLY A 83 -19.32 -12.74 -40.83
N GLU A 84 -18.33 -13.56 -41.24
CA GLU A 84 -18.13 -13.96 -42.64
C GLU A 84 -19.36 -14.59 -43.28
N GLU A 85 -20.02 -15.51 -42.56
CA GLU A 85 -21.21 -16.23 -43.04
C GLU A 85 -22.50 -15.41 -42.86
N LYS A 86 -22.37 -14.14 -42.44
CA LYS A 86 -23.46 -13.18 -42.20
C LYS A 86 -24.55 -13.69 -41.25
N ILE A 87 -24.22 -14.64 -40.37
CA ILE A 87 -25.20 -15.28 -39.48
C ILE A 87 -25.82 -14.25 -38.54
N ILE A 88 -24.99 -13.37 -37.97
CA ILE A 88 -25.41 -12.29 -37.06
C ILE A 88 -25.80 -11.02 -37.84
N ALA A 89 -25.19 -10.81 -39.02
CA ALA A 89 -25.39 -9.63 -39.85
C ALA A 89 -26.76 -9.60 -40.57
N THR A 90 -27.47 -10.73 -40.66
CA THR A 90 -28.83 -10.80 -41.26
C THR A 90 -29.92 -10.14 -40.40
N ASP A 91 -31.15 -10.01 -40.92
CA ASP A 91 -32.33 -9.42 -40.27
C ASP A 91 -32.81 -10.14 -38.98
N LYS A 92 -32.10 -11.19 -38.54
CA LYS A 92 -32.40 -11.87 -37.27
C LYS A 92 -31.91 -11.01 -36.09
N ASN A 93 -32.69 -10.94 -35.02
CA ASN A 93 -32.35 -10.19 -33.79
C ASN A 93 -31.41 -11.02 -32.89
N TRP A 94 -30.24 -11.37 -33.41
CA TRP A 94 -29.18 -12.07 -32.68
C TRP A 94 -28.09 -11.11 -32.22
N PHE A 95 -27.64 -11.29 -30.97
CA PHE A 95 -26.54 -10.53 -30.38
C PHE A 95 -25.38 -11.46 -30.03
N TYR A 96 -24.15 -10.99 -30.23
CA TYR A 96 -22.92 -11.65 -29.77
C TYR A 96 -22.38 -10.95 -28.54
N LEU A 97 -22.00 -11.72 -27.54
CA LEU A 97 -21.40 -11.23 -26.31
C LEU A 97 -20.11 -12.00 -26.03
N GLY A 98 -18.97 -11.36 -26.27
CA GLY A 98 -17.66 -11.90 -25.92
C GLY A 98 -17.39 -11.72 -24.43
N ILE A 99 -16.88 -12.75 -23.77
CA ILE A 99 -16.48 -12.71 -22.37
C ILE A 99 -15.05 -13.22 -22.25
N ASP A 100 -14.16 -12.32 -21.85
CA ASP A 100 -12.74 -12.62 -21.67
C ASP A 100 -12.05 -11.53 -20.85
N TYR A 101 -10.72 -11.56 -20.78
CA TYR A 101 -9.92 -10.49 -20.21
C TYR A 101 -9.98 -9.19 -21.04
N PRO A 102 -9.86 -8.00 -20.41
CA PRO A 102 -10.07 -6.70 -21.06
C PRO A 102 -9.19 -6.44 -22.29
N GLU A 103 -8.01 -7.06 -22.35
CA GLU A 103 -7.07 -6.97 -23.48
C GLU A 103 -7.67 -7.42 -24.81
N PHE A 104 -8.62 -8.35 -24.81
CA PHE A 104 -9.28 -8.85 -26.02
C PHE A 104 -10.41 -7.94 -26.53
N LYS A 105 -10.86 -6.98 -25.72
CA LYS A 105 -12.00 -6.10 -26.05
C LYS A 105 -11.79 -5.40 -27.39
N GLN A 106 -10.60 -4.87 -27.64
CA GLN A 106 -10.34 -4.12 -28.86
C GLN A 106 -10.38 -5.02 -30.11
N ALA A 107 -9.89 -6.26 -30.01
CA ALA A 107 -9.94 -7.23 -31.10
C ALA A 107 -11.40 -7.57 -31.47
N ILE A 108 -12.24 -7.84 -30.47
CA ILE A 108 -13.67 -8.11 -30.66
C ILE A 108 -14.39 -6.92 -31.29
N LEU A 109 -14.14 -5.70 -30.80
CA LEU A 109 -14.74 -4.49 -31.35
C LEU A 109 -14.34 -4.26 -32.81
N ASN A 110 -13.05 -4.42 -33.15
CA ASN A 110 -12.56 -4.27 -34.52
C ASN A 110 -13.27 -5.23 -35.49
N ILE A 111 -13.35 -6.53 -35.13
CA ILE A 111 -14.07 -7.52 -35.94
C ILE A 111 -15.55 -7.13 -36.10
N SER A 112 -16.18 -6.63 -35.04
CA SER A 112 -17.59 -6.20 -35.09
C SER A 112 -17.82 -5.01 -36.05
N PHE A 113 -16.83 -4.11 -36.17
CA PHE A 113 -16.87 -3.01 -37.14
C PHE A 113 -16.64 -3.51 -38.56
N ASP A 114 -15.68 -4.41 -38.78
CA ASP A 114 -15.36 -4.97 -40.09
C ASP A 114 -16.59 -5.64 -40.74
N TYR A 115 -17.40 -6.34 -39.95
CA TYR A 115 -18.65 -6.97 -40.43
C TYR A 115 -19.91 -6.11 -40.24
N SER A 116 -19.78 -4.85 -39.81
CA SER A 116 -20.92 -3.93 -39.56
C SER A 116 -21.96 -4.46 -38.55
N ILE A 117 -21.52 -5.27 -37.57
CA ILE A 117 -22.35 -5.85 -36.51
C ILE A 117 -22.12 -5.22 -35.13
N HIS A 118 -21.37 -4.12 -35.02
CA HIS A 118 -21.06 -3.41 -33.77
C HIS A 118 -22.30 -3.03 -32.92
N LYS A 119 -23.50 -2.88 -33.51
CA LYS A 119 -24.76 -2.65 -32.75
C LYS A 119 -25.37 -3.93 -32.16
N LYS A 120 -24.88 -5.10 -32.60
CA LYS A 120 -25.30 -6.45 -32.21
C LYS A 120 -24.16 -7.23 -31.55
N CYS A 121 -23.10 -6.55 -31.14
CA CYS A 121 -21.90 -7.15 -30.56
C CYS A 121 -21.49 -6.34 -29.34
N ASP A 122 -21.20 -7.00 -28.23
CA ASP A 122 -20.67 -6.36 -27.03
C ASP A 122 -19.62 -7.27 -26.37
N PHE A 123 -18.92 -6.73 -25.38
CA PHE A 123 -17.87 -7.41 -24.64
C PHE A 123 -18.00 -7.16 -23.14
N LEU A 124 -17.96 -8.22 -22.35
CA LEU A 124 -17.89 -8.14 -20.88
C LEU A 124 -16.55 -8.66 -20.37
N ASP A 125 -15.95 -7.89 -19.47
CA ASP A 125 -14.81 -8.37 -18.69
C ASP A 125 -15.24 -9.55 -17.79
N ILE A 126 -14.36 -10.53 -17.63
CA ILE A 126 -14.63 -11.73 -16.82
C ILE A 126 -15.06 -11.40 -15.37
N ASN A 127 -14.49 -10.37 -14.74
CA ASN A 127 -14.91 -9.97 -13.39
C ASN A 127 -16.28 -9.29 -13.38
N GLN A 128 -16.66 -8.61 -14.46
CA GLN A 128 -18.01 -8.05 -14.63
C GLN A 128 -19.03 -9.18 -14.82
N PHE A 129 -18.68 -10.21 -15.60
CA PHE A 129 -19.53 -11.38 -15.82
C PHE A 129 -19.88 -12.06 -14.50
N TYR A 130 -18.90 -12.40 -13.65
CA TYR A 130 -19.17 -13.04 -12.36
C TYR A 130 -20.01 -12.21 -11.39
N LYS A 131 -20.02 -10.87 -11.55
CA LYS A 131 -20.86 -9.98 -10.74
C LYS A 131 -22.29 -9.88 -11.25
N LYS A 132 -22.50 -10.01 -12.56
CA LYS A 132 -23.79 -9.74 -13.19
C LYS A 132 -23.96 -10.59 -14.45
N TRP A 133 -25.03 -11.39 -14.46
CA TRP A 133 -25.45 -12.12 -15.66
C TRP A 133 -25.93 -11.17 -16.76
N PRO A 134 -25.66 -11.45 -18.06
CA PRO A 134 -26.19 -10.66 -19.16
C PRO A 134 -27.71 -10.55 -19.10
N ASN A 135 -28.23 -9.32 -19.11
CA ASN A 135 -29.66 -9.01 -18.95
C ASN A 135 -30.20 -8.20 -20.14
N ASN A 136 -31.53 -8.04 -20.20
CA ASN A 136 -32.24 -7.39 -21.32
C ASN A 136 -31.84 -5.92 -21.59
N SER A 137 -31.09 -5.27 -20.70
CA SER A 137 -30.53 -3.94 -20.94
C SER A 137 -29.28 -3.93 -21.82
N ILE A 138 -28.62 -5.08 -22.00
CA ILE A 138 -27.37 -5.24 -22.77
C ILE A 138 -27.66 -5.95 -24.09
N ALA A 139 -28.46 -7.02 -24.06
CA ALA A 139 -28.83 -7.82 -25.23
C ALA A 139 -30.14 -8.59 -24.96
N PRO A 140 -30.82 -9.17 -25.97
CA PRO A 140 -31.93 -10.10 -25.77
C PRO A 140 -31.56 -11.26 -24.84
N GLY A 141 -32.55 -12.04 -24.37
CA GLY A 141 -32.28 -13.18 -23.49
C GLY A 141 -31.21 -14.14 -24.07
N VAL A 142 -30.31 -14.61 -23.20
CA VAL A 142 -29.29 -15.61 -23.55
C VAL A 142 -29.96 -16.86 -24.11
N LYS A 143 -29.38 -17.45 -25.16
CA LYS A 143 -29.88 -18.68 -25.80
C LYS A 143 -28.79 -19.73 -25.97
N ILE A 144 -27.57 -19.28 -26.26
CA ILE A 144 -26.42 -20.15 -26.46
C ILE A 144 -25.30 -19.63 -25.58
N ILE A 145 -24.73 -20.52 -24.77
CA ILE A 145 -23.54 -20.27 -23.98
C ILE A 145 -22.46 -21.20 -24.51
N PHE A 146 -21.38 -20.63 -25.01
CA PHE A 146 -20.24 -21.36 -25.55
C PHE A 146 -19.02 -21.14 -24.66
N LEU A 147 -18.51 -22.23 -24.09
CA LEU A 147 -17.26 -22.26 -23.32
C LEU A 147 -16.17 -22.80 -24.24
N ARG A 148 -15.22 -21.95 -24.64
CA ARG A 148 -14.20 -22.31 -25.64
C ARG A 148 -12.80 -22.28 -25.02
N ASN A 149 -12.17 -23.46 -24.95
CA ASN A 149 -10.79 -23.60 -24.45
C ASN A 149 -10.60 -23.01 -23.04
N VAL A 150 -11.56 -23.26 -22.15
CA VAL A 150 -11.59 -22.65 -20.80
C VAL A 150 -11.19 -23.65 -19.71
N PHE A 151 -11.78 -24.85 -19.68
CA PHE A 151 -11.70 -25.72 -18.48
C PHE A 151 -10.33 -26.36 -18.24
N HIS A 152 -9.46 -26.46 -19.24
CA HIS A 152 -8.08 -26.94 -19.02
C HIS A 152 -7.22 -25.92 -18.25
N GLU A 153 -7.57 -24.63 -18.32
CA GLU A 153 -6.89 -23.52 -17.63
C GLU A 153 -7.43 -23.31 -16.21
N LEU A 154 -8.68 -23.73 -15.94
CA LEU A 154 -9.31 -23.54 -14.64
C LEU A 154 -8.88 -24.59 -13.61
N ASP A 155 -8.66 -24.14 -12.37
CA ASP A 155 -8.51 -25.02 -11.22
C ASP A 155 -9.87 -25.55 -10.71
N ILE A 156 -9.86 -26.31 -9.61
CA ILE A 156 -11.06 -26.92 -9.04
C ILE A 156 -12.08 -25.87 -8.56
N ILE A 157 -11.60 -24.78 -7.94
CA ILE A 157 -12.45 -23.74 -7.38
C ILE A 157 -13.02 -22.88 -8.50
N ASP A 158 -12.18 -22.49 -9.46
CA ASP A 158 -12.60 -21.67 -10.61
C ASP A 158 -13.60 -22.42 -11.50
N THR A 159 -13.36 -23.73 -11.72
CA THR A 159 -14.31 -24.59 -12.43
C THR A 159 -15.67 -24.63 -11.72
N ALA A 160 -15.67 -24.78 -10.39
CA ALA A 160 -16.90 -24.81 -9.61
C ALA A 160 -17.64 -23.47 -9.62
N GLU A 161 -16.90 -22.36 -9.56
CA GLU A 161 -17.43 -21.00 -9.65
C GLU A 161 -18.09 -20.72 -10.99
N LEU A 162 -17.45 -21.09 -12.11
CA LEU A 162 -18.02 -20.97 -13.44
C LEU A 162 -19.32 -21.79 -13.56
N PHE A 163 -19.30 -23.07 -13.15
CA PHE A 163 -20.50 -23.91 -13.20
C PHE A 163 -21.62 -23.40 -12.30
N HIS A 164 -21.30 -22.92 -11.10
CA HIS A 164 -22.28 -22.34 -10.19
C HIS A 164 -22.94 -21.10 -10.81
N HIS A 165 -22.12 -20.18 -11.35
CA HIS A 165 -22.61 -18.96 -11.97
C HIS A 165 -23.51 -19.24 -13.18
N ILE A 166 -23.14 -20.18 -14.04
CA ILE A 166 -23.97 -20.60 -15.19
C ILE A 166 -25.26 -21.28 -14.71
N SER A 167 -25.16 -22.22 -13.76
CA SER A 167 -26.31 -23.02 -13.32
C SER A 167 -27.38 -22.21 -12.60
N LEU A 168 -27.02 -21.09 -11.96
CA LEU A 168 -27.99 -20.15 -11.37
C LEU A 168 -28.83 -19.42 -12.41
N ASN A 169 -28.28 -19.17 -13.60
CA ASN A 169 -28.86 -18.25 -14.57
C ASN A 169 -29.41 -18.94 -15.83
N ILE A 170 -28.94 -20.14 -16.16
CA ILE A 170 -29.36 -20.86 -17.36
C ILE A 170 -30.81 -21.35 -17.26
N THR A 171 -31.52 -21.33 -18.39
CA THR A 171 -32.92 -21.78 -18.51
C THR A 171 -33.04 -23.06 -19.36
N ASP A 172 -34.20 -23.70 -19.31
CA ASP A 172 -34.50 -24.91 -20.09
C ASP A 172 -34.54 -24.67 -21.61
N LYS A 173 -34.64 -23.40 -22.03
CA LYS A 173 -34.57 -22.97 -23.42
C LYS A 173 -33.14 -22.76 -23.92
N ASP A 174 -32.17 -22.73 -23.02
CA ASP A 174 -30.79 -22.38 -23.37
C ASP A 174 -29.98 -23.63 -23.67
N THR A 175 -28.94 -23.47 -24.50
CA THR A 175 -28.00 -24.54 -24.81
C THR A 175 -26.61 -24.15 -24.35
N LEU A 176 -26.02 -24.99 -23.49
CA LEU A 176 -24.61 -24.88 -23.10
C LEU A 176 -23.78 -25.75 -24.04
N ILE A 177 -22.71 -25.19 -24.58
CA ILE A 177 -21.77 -25.90 -25.45
C ILE A 177 -20.38 -25.72 -24.85
N ILE A 178 -19.69 -26.82 -24.63
CA ILE A 178 -18.33 -26.85 -24.11
C ILE A 178 -17.43 -27.40 -25.20
N GLN A 179 -16.43 -26.63 -25.60
CA GLN A 179 -15.36 -27.08 -26.49
C GLN A 179 -14.05 -26.95 -25.74
N ASP A 180 -13.32 -28.06 -25.64
CA ASP A 180 -12.06 -28.07 -24.90
C ASP A 180 -11.06 -29.10 -25.42
N LEU A 181 -9.80 -28.90 -25.06
CA LEU A 181 -8.67 -29.75 -25.40
C LEU A 181 -8.69 -31.04 -24.59
N ARG A 182 -8.26 -32.12 -25.25
CA ARG A 182 -7.98 -33.42 -24.62
C ARG A 182 -6.48 -33.68 -24.49
N VAL A 183 -5.70 -33.13 -25.41
CA VAL A 183 -4.24 -33.26 -25.51
C VAL A 183 -3.73 -31.89 -25.91
N PHE A 184 -2.68 -31.41 -25.25
CA PHE A 184 -2.15 -30.10 -25.58
C PHE A 184 -1.39 -30.12 -26.92
N PRO A 185 -1.60 -29.10 -27.78
CA PRO A 185 -0.78 -28.95 -28.98
C PRO A 185 0.67 -28.56 -28.65
N GLU A 186 0.88 -27.85 -27.54
CA GLU A 186 2.16 -27.40 -26.99
C GLU A 186 2.17 -27.60 -25.47
N ALA A 187 3.33 -27.82 -24.85
CA ALA A 187 3.36 -28.12 -23.42
C ALA A 187 2.93 -26.91 -22.56
N GLU A 188 1.80 -27.02 -21.87
CA GLU A 188 1.33 -26.00 -20.92
C GLU A 188 1.73 -26.32 -19.47
N LYS A 189 2.09 -25.29 -18.72
CA LYS A 189 2.58 -25.44 -17.34
C LYS A 189 1.45 -25.29 -16.32
N GLY A 190 1.14 -26.37 -15.61
CA GLY A 190 0.22 -26.34 -14.47
C GLY A 190 -1.26 -26.43 -14.82
N ASN A 191 -1.56 -26.55 -16.11
CA ASN A 191 -2.90 -26.81 -16.66
C ASN A 191 -3.10 -28.31 -16.86
N ALA A 192 -4.35 -28.75 -16.82
CA ALA A 192 -4.70 -30.15 -17.00
C ALA A 192 -6.04 -30.28 -17.74
N CYS A 193 -5.99 -30.88 -18.94
CA CYS A 193 -7.18 -31.17 -19.71
C CYS A 193 -8.17 -32.02 -18.89
N TRP A 194 -9.46 -31.82 -19.14
CA TRP A 194 -10.47 -32.73 -18.62
C TRP A 194 -10.51 -34.01 -19.44
N ASP A 195 -10.68 -35.15 -18.76
CA ASP A 195 -11.12 -36.34 -19.45
C ASP A 195 -12.59 -36.13 -19.89
N PRO A 196 -12.93 -36.27 -21.19
CA PRO A 196 -14.26 -35.95 -21.68
C PRO A 196 -15.35 -36.78 -21.01
N ILE A 197 -15.09 -38.05 -20.70
CA ILE A 197 -16.07 -38.96 -20.09
C ILE A 197 -16.34 -38.50 -18.66
N VAL A 198 -15.28 -38.17 -17.92
CA VAL A 198 -15.39 -37.67 -16.54
C VAL A 198 -16.12 -36.33 -16.50
N LEU A 199 -15.81 -35.40 -17.40
CA LEU A 199 -16.49 -34.10 -17.46
C LEU A 199 -17.97 -34.25 -17.83
N ILE A 200 -18.32 -35.15 -18.76
CA ILE A 200 -19.72 -35.46 -19.10
C ILE A 200 -20.48 -35.97 -17.87
N GLU A 201 -19.87 -36.85 -17.07
CA GLU A 201 -20.53 -37.34 -15.85
C GLU A 201 -20.74 -36.23 -14.83
N LEU A 202 -19.76 -35.34 -14.64
CA LEU A 202 -19.90 -34.14 -13.80
C LEU A 202 -21.07 -33.27 -14.30
N VAL A 203 -21.08 -32.91 -15.58
CA VAL A 203 -22.13 -32.08 -16.19
C VAL A 203 -23.51 -32.75 -16.07
N LYS A 204 -23.61 -34.08 -16.21
CA LYS A 204 -24.86 -34.81 -15.94
C LYS A 204 -25.32 -34.72 -14.49
N LYS A 205 -24.38 -34.77 -13.52
CA LYS A 205 -24.71 -34.60 -12.10
C LYS A 205 -25.16 -33.18 -11.75
N LEU A 206 -24.70 -32.18 -12.51
CA LEU A 206 -25.19 -30.81 -12.41
C LEU A 206 -26.60 -30.63 -13.01
N GLY A 207 -27.23 -31.68 -13.54
CA GLY A 207 -28.64 -31.65 -14.00
C GLY A 207 -28.82 -31.53 -15.51
N TYR A 208 -27.76 -31.71 -16.31
CA TYR A 208 -27.80 -31.56 -17.76
C TYR A 208 -27.91 -32.91 -18.50
N MET A 209 -28.65 -32.95 -19.61
CA MET A 209 -28.50 -33.97 -20.65
C MET A 209 -27.39 -33.55 -21.59
N THR A 210 -26.48 -34.48 -21.92
CA THR A 210 -25.30 -34.19 -22.73
C THR A 210 -25.23 -35.06 -23.98
N LEU A 211 -24.84 -34.47 -25.11
CA LEU A 211 -24.38 -35.16 -26.31
C LEU A 211 -22.93 -34.75 -26.56
N SER A 212 -22.04 -35.70 -26.81
CA SER A 212 -20.60 -35.42 -26.98
C SER A 212 -20.05 -35.98 -28.28
N THR A 213 -19.15 -35.23 -28.89
CA THR A 213 -18.33 -35.69 -30.02
C THR A 213 -16.85 -35.49 -29.70
N THR A 214 -16.00 -36.35 -30.22
CA THR A 214 -14.54 -36.25 -30.06
C THR A 214 -13.90 -36.29 -31.44
N GLU A 215 -12.99 -35.35 -31.70
CA GLU A 215 -12.37 -35.17 -33.02
C GLU A 215 -10.86 -35.01 -32.90
N SER A 216 -10.14 -35.52 -33.90
CA SER A 216 -8.68 -35.57 -33.95
C SER A 216 -8.16 -35.09 -35.30
N THR A 217 -7.08 -34.31 -35.30
CA THR A 217 -6.40 -33.90 -36.55
C THR A 217 -5.30 -34.87 -36.97
N ALA A 218 -4.92 -34.82 -38.24
CA ALA A 218 -3.76 -35.54 -38.76
C ALA A 218 -2.43 -35.14 -38.06
N GLY A 219 -2.38 -33.95 -37.45
CA GLY A 219 -1.24 -33.42 -36.68
C GLY A 219 -1.19 -33.86 -35.21
N GLY A 220 -2.21 -34.55 -34.70
CA GLY A 220 -2.24 -35.07 -33.33
C GLY A 220 -2.99 -34.21 -32.30
N ALA A 221 -3.44 -33.00 -32.66
CA ALA A 221 -4.33 -32.21 -31.81
C ALA A 221 -5.69 -32.91 -31.66
N ASN A 222 -6.20 -32.96 -30.43
CA ASN A 222 -7.36 -33.75 -30.03
C ASN A 222 -8.22 -32.90 -29.10
N TRP A 223 -9.49 -32.68 -29.44
CA TRP A 223 -10.44 -31.90 -28.65
C TRP A 223 -11.79 -32.61 -28.60
N PHE A 224 -12.68 -32.11 -27.76
CA PHE A 224 -14.03 -32.61 -27.63
C PHE A 224 -15.04 -31.48 -27.58
N ASN A 225 -16.26 -31.79 -28.00
CA ASN A 225 -17.41 -30.91 -27.88
C ASN A 225 -18.48 -31.60 -27.02
N ILE A 226 -19.06 -30.89 -26.06
CA ILE A 226 -20.21 -31.32 -25.27
C ILE A 226 -21.34 -30.33 -25.48
N LYS A 227 -22.45 -30.79 -26.03
CA LYS A 227 -23.72 -30.06 -26.07
C LYS A 227 -24.56 -30.48 -24.88
N ALA A 228 -24.91 -29.54 -24.01
CA ALA A 228 -25.63 -29.75 -22.77
C ALA A 228 -26.95 -28.95 -22.76
N LYS A 229 -28.05 -29.60 -22.34
CA LYS A 229 -29.36 -28.99 -22.09
C LYS A 229 -29.85 -29.34 -20.70
N ILE A 230 -30.52 -28.42 -20.02
CA ILE A 230 -31.06 -28.68 -18.68
C ILE A 230 -32.11 -29.80 -18.77
N ASN A 231 -31.95 -30.83 -17.93
CA ASN A 231 -32.91 -31.92 -17.78
C ASN A 231 -33.80 -31.69 -16.56
N CYS A 232 -33.17 -31.33 -15.44
CA CYS A 232 -33.80 -31.05 -14.16
C CYS A 232 -33.09 -29.86 -13.52
N LYS A 233 -33.86 -28.89 -13.05
CA LYS A 233 -33.30 -27.68 -12.41
C LYS A 233 -32.90 -28.02 -10.97
N ASN A 234 -31.73 -28.62 -10.81
CA ASN A 234 -31.15 -28.90 -9.49
C ASN A 234 -30.19 -27.76 -9.11
N ILE A 235 -30.65 -26.81 -8.30
CA ILE A 235 -29.82 -25.67 -7.87
C ILE A 235 -28.96 -26.13 -6.69
N LEU A 236 -27.74 -26.57 -7.01
CA LEU A 236 -26.73 -26.91 -6.01
C LEU A 236 -26.06 -25.65 -5.48
N SER A 237 -25.70 -25.64 -4.20
CA SER A 237 -24.88 -24.57 -3.62
C SER A 237 -23.45 -24.61 -4.19
N LYS A 238 -22.72 -23.48 -4.11
CA LYS A 238 -21.30 -23.40 -4.53
C LYS A 238 -20.46 -24.52 -3.88
N ASP A 239 -20.63 -24.77 -2.59
CA ASP A 239 -19.90 -25.81 -1.86
C ASP A 239 -20.21 -27.22 -2.36
N GLN A 240 -21.48 -27.51 -2.69
CA GLN A 240 -21.88 -28.80 -3.27
C GLN A 240 -21.25 -29.02 -4.66
N ILE A 241 -21.17 -27.96 -5.48
CA ILE A 241 -20.52 -28.02 -6.79
C ILE A 241 -19.01 -28.22 -6.62
N VAL A 242 -18.36 -27.53 -5.67
CA VAL A 242 -16.94 -27.73 -5.35
C VAL A 242 -16.67 -29.20 -5.00
N GLU A 243 -17.47 -29.81 -4.14
CA GLU A 243 -17.31 -31.22 -3.77
C GLU A 243 -17.54 -32.19 -4.95
N LEU A 244 -18.47 -31.87 -5.86
CA LEU A 244 -18.64 -32.62 -7.10
C LEU A 244 -17.41 -32.49 -8.03
N VAL A 245 -16.91 -31.28 -8.24
CA VAL A 245 -15.71 -31.05 -9.07
C VAL A 245 -14.51 -31.80 -8.48
N LYS A 246 -14.29 -31.71 -7.15
CA LYS A 246 -13.26 -32.50 -6.45
C LYS A 246 -13.43 -33.99 -6.69
N HIS A 247 -14.64 -34.53 -6.51
CA HIS A 247 -14.93 -35.94 -6.72
C HIS A 247 -14.57 -36.39 -8.13
N TYR A 248 -14.98 -35.64 -9.15
CA TYR A 248 -14.76 -36.01 -10.55
C TYR A 248 -13.31 -35.80 -11.00
N ARG A 249 -12.63 -34.73 -10.57
CA ARG A 249 -11.17 -34.59 -10.78
C ARG A 249 -10.39 -35.72 -10.09
N LYS A 250 -10.79 -36.14 -8.89
CA LYS A 250 -10.20 -37.31 -8.19
C LYS A 250 -10.45 -38.61 -8.95
N LYS A 251 -11.64 -38.76 -9.54
CA LYS A 251 -11.96 -39.91 -10.41
C LYS A 251 -11.06 -39.93 -11.65
N GLN A 252 -10.89 -38.79 -12.33
CA GLN A 252 -9.93 -38.66 -13.44
C GLN A 252 -8.51 -39.02 -12.99
N TRP A 253 -8.06 -38.50 -11.85
CA TRP A 253 -6.75 -38.81 -11.29
C TRP A 253 -6.58 -40.30 -11.00
N ARG A 254 -7.58 -40.98 -10.42
CA ARG A 254 -7.54 -42.44 -10.22
C ARG A 254 -7.45 -43.20 -11.54
N ASN A 255 -8.29 -42.83 -12.52
CA ASN A 255 -8.24 -43.45 -13.84
C ASN A 255 -6.84 -43.31 -14.46
N TRP A 256 -6.25 -42.11 -14.40
CA TRP A 256 -4.90 -41.85 -14.91
C TRP A 256 -3.81 -42.57 -14.10
N HIS A 257 -3.98 -42.67 -12.78
CA HIS A 257 -3.07 -43.41 -11.90
C HIS A 257 -3.08 -44.92 -12.19
N ASP A 258 -4.27 -45.51 -12.36
CA ASP A 258 -4.46 -46.94 -12.62
C ASP A 258 -4.00 -47.34 -14.04
N ILE A 259 -4.05 -46.43 -15.01
CA ILE A 259 -3.52 -46.63 -16.37
C ILE A 259 -1.98 -46.79 -16.36
N GLY A 260 -1.28 -46.15 -15.41
CA GLY A 260 0.18 -46.13 -15.34
C GLY A 260 0.82 -45.33 -16.48
N ALA A 261 2.16 -45.19 -16.45
CA ALA A 261 2.88 -44.53 -17.55
C ALA A 261 2.61 -45.27 -18.87
N LEU A 262 2.22 -44.54 -19.93
CA LEU A 262 1.93 -45.09 -21.27
C LEU A 262 3.00 -46.15 -21.65
N TYR A 263 2.61 -47.36 -22.07
CA TYR A 263 3.54 -48.43 -22.45
C TYR A 263 4.16 -48.18 -23.84
N GLU A 264 5.42 -48.57 -24.06
CA GLU A 264 6.21 -48.29 -25.28
C GLU A 264 5.61 -48.80 -26.61
N ASP A 265 4.58 -49.64 -26.58
CA ASP A 265 3.99 -50.34 -27.73
C ASP A 265 2.52 -49.94 -28.04
N ASP A 266 2.01 -48.83 -27.50
CA ASP A 266 0.63 -48.38 -27.80
C ASP A 266 0.53 -47.77 -29.22
N GLU A 267 0.12 -48.58 -30.21
CA GLU A 267 -0.01 -48.25 -31.64
C GLU A 267 -0.95 -47.05 -31.94
N LYS A 268 -1.63 -46.52 -30.90
CA LYS A 268 -2.60 -45.43 -31.00
C LYS A 268 -1.97 -44.03 -31.16
N TYR A 269 -0.69 -43.85 -30.84
CA TYR A 269 -0.04 -42.53 -30.83
C TYR A 269 1.10 -42.44 -31.86
N ARG A 270 1.02 -41.46 -32.78
CA ARG A 270 2.04 -41.21 -33.82
C ARG A 270 3.42 -40.77 -33.28
N ASN A 271 3.51 -40.26 -32.05
CA ASN A 271 4.77 -39.90 -31.39
C ASN A 271 4.71 -40.14 -29.87
N TYR A 272 5.04 -41.36 -29.47
CA TYR A 272 4.94 -41.86 -28.09
C TYR A 272 5.67 -41.00 -27.05
N ALA A 273 6.85 -40.44 -27.39
CA ALA A 273 7.65 -39.64 -26.44
C ALA A 273 6.95 -38.32 -26.05
N ILE A 274 6.29 -37.66 -27.00
CA ILE A 274 5.54 -36.42 -26.74
C ILE A 274 4.30 -36.73 -25.92
N ALA A 275 3.54 -37.77 -26.29
CA ALA A 275 2.32 -38.17 -25.58
C ALA A 275 2.60 -38.56 -24.12
N LYS A 276 3.75 -39.20 -23.85
CA LYS A 276 4.19 -39.55 -22.50
C LYS A 276 4.51 -38.32 -21.67
N ILE A 277 5.27 -37.38 -22.22
CA ILE A 277 5.65 -36.14 -21.51
C ILE A 277 4.41 -35.26 -21.25
N ASP A 278 3.53 -35.13 -22.25
CA ASP A 278 2.26 -34.41 -22.09
C ASP A 278 1.41 -35.01 -20.96
N PHE A 279 1.24 -36.34 -20.96
CA PHE A 279 0.52 -37.04 -19.89
C PHE A 279 1.15 -36.82 -18.50
N ASP A 280 2.48 -36.96 -18.38
CA ASP A 280 3.18 -36.79 -17.11
C ASP A 280 3.03 -35.35 -16.56
N LEU A 281 3.11 -34.35 -17.44
CA LEU A 281 2.91 -32.93 -17.09
C LEU A 281 1.47 -32.66 -16.63
N GLN A 282 0.48 -33.14 -17.38
CA GLN A 282 -0.94 -32.98 -17.02
C GLN A 282 -1.30 -33.74 -15.73
N PHE A 283 -0.79 -34.96 -15.55
CA PHE A 283 -1.01 -35.76 -14.34
C PHE A 283 -0.39 -35.08 -13.12
N ALA A 284 0.80 -34.50 -13.25
CA ALA A 284 1.43 -33.71 -12.20
C ALA A 284 0.61 -32.45 -11.86
N ALA A 285 0.13 -31.73 -12.89
CA ALA A 285 -0.73 -30.55 -12.71
C ALA A 285 -2.03 -30.89 -11.98
N LEU A 286 -2.75 -31.94 -12.43
CA LEU A 286 -3.97 -32.43 -11.79
C LEU A 286 -3.74 -32.86 -10.33
N THR A 287 -2.62 -33.54 -10.07
CA THR A 287 -2.25 -33.94 -8.70
C THR A 287 -2.06 -32.71 -7.80
N GLN A 288 -1.42 -31.65 -8.30
CA GLN A 288 -1.25 -30.40 -7.56
C GLN A 288 -2.58 -29.67 -7.34
N GLN A 289 -3.47 -29.65 -8.32
CA GLN A 289 -4.82 -29.08 -8.15
C GLN A 289 -5.59 -29.80 -7.04
N LEU A 290 -5.56 -31.14 -7.02
CA LEU A 290 -6.21 -31.95 -5.98
C LEU A 290 -5.61 -31.76 -4.58
N ILE A 291 -4.29 -31.62 -4.48
CA ILE A 291 -3.60 -31.30 -3.21
C ILE A 291 -4.01 -29.91 -2.72
N SER A 292 -4.05 -28.92 -3.62
CA SER A 292 -4.41 -27.54 -3.29
C SER A 292 -5.86 -27.41 -2.84
N ALA A 293 -6.75 -28.27 -3.35
CA ALA A 293 -8.16 -28.33 -2.97
C ALA A 293 -8.45 -29.26 -1.77
N ASP A 294 -7.42 -29.76 -1.08
CA ASP A 294 -7.51 -30.61 0.11
C ASP A 294 -8.37 -31.88 -0.09
N VAL A 295 -8.14 -32.61 -1.17
CA VAL A 295 -8.90 -33.82 -1.49
C VAL A 295 -8.35 -35.05 -0.75
N ASP A 296 -9.20 -35.69 0.06
CA ASP A 296 -8.86 -36.88 0.86
C ASP A 296 -8.13 -37.98 0.08
N GLY A 297 -7.14 -38.61 0.69
CA GLY A 297 -6.44 -39.77 0.12
C GLY A 297 -5.46 -39.47 -1.01
N ILE A 298 -5.31 -38.19 -1.40
CA ILE A 298 -4.16 -37.71 -2.17
C ILE A 298 -3.12 -37.23 -1.16
N LEU A 299 -2.07 -38.01 -0.95
CA LEU A 299 -1.03 -37.64 0.01
C LEU A 299 -0.31 -36.39 -0.48
N SER A 300 -0.45 -35.30 0.27
CA SER A 300 0.47 -34.17 0.12
C SER A 300 1.89 -34.69 0.38
N LEU A 301 2.85 -34.19 -0.41
CA LEU A 301 4.26 -34.47 -0.14
C LEU A 301 4.54 -34.12 1.33
N THR A 302 5.17 -35.04 2.07
CA THR A 302 5.66 -34.73 3.42
C THR A 302 6.57 -33.50 3.36
N GLU A 303 6.70 -32.75 4.46
CA GLU A 303 7.57 -31.56 4.51
C GLU A 303 9.00 -31.85 4.02
N LYS A 304 9.49 -33.07 4.30
CA LYS A 304 10.77 -33.57 3.81
C LYS A 304 10.80 -33.74 2.29
N GLN A 305 9.75 -34.31 1.70
CA GLN A 305 9.64 -34.47 0.24
C GLN A 305 9.43 -33.13 -0.48
N GLN A 306 8.61 -32.23 0.07
CA GLN A 306 8.45 -30.85 -0.44
C GLN A 306 9.80 -30.14 -0.49
N SER A 307 10.59 -30.28 0.58
CA SER A 307 11.93 -29.68 0.67
C SER A 307 12.88 -30.23 -0.39
N VAL A 308 12.84 -31.53 -0.70
CA VAL A 308 13.68 -32.15 -1.74
C VAL A 308 13.29 -31.65 -3.14
N VAL A 309 12.00 -31.54 -3.43
CA VAL A 309 11.50 -31.04 -4.73
C VAL A 309 11.87 -29.57 -4.92
N LEU A 310 11.69 -28.75 -3.88
CA LEU A 310 12.07 -27.33 -3.90
C LEU A 310 13.58 -27.14 -4.06
N LYS A 311 14.40 -27.88 -3.28
CA LYS A 311 15.87 -27.87 -3.40
C LYS A 311 16.31 -28.22 -4.83
N SER A 312 15.72 -29.28 -5.41
CA SER A 312 16.02 -29.70 -6.79
C SER A 312 15.60 -28.66 -7.83
N SER A 313 14.47 -27.99 -7.61
CA SER A 313 13.96 -26.93 -8.51
C SER A 313 14.86 -25.70 -8.47
N ILE A 314 15.30 -25.28 -7.28
CA ILE A 314 16.26 -24.18 -7.10
C ILE A 314 17.59 -24.53 -7.75
N LYS A 315 18.13 -25.74 -7.49
CA LYS A 315 19.36 -26.21 -8.13
C LYS A 315 19.28 -26.14 -9.65
N LYS A 316 18.17 -26.59 -10.24
CA LYS A 316 17.95 -26.53 -11.68
C LYS A 316 17.88 -25.08 -12.19
N ALA A 317 17.20 -24.19 -11.47
CA ALA A 317 17.14 -22.77 -11.82
C ALA A 317 18.54 -22.13 -11.82
N LEU A 318 19.34 -22.40 -10.78
CA LEU A 318 20.73 -21.91 -10.68
C LEU A 318 21.62 -22.47 -11.80
N MET A 319 21.51 -23.77 -12.11
CA MET A 319 22.28 -24.42 -13.18
C MET A 319 21.98 -23.84 -14.57
N ASN A 320 20.73 -23.45 -14.81
CA ASN A 320 20.29 -22.88 -16.08
C ASN A 320 20.46 -21.35 -16.15
N SER A 321 20.93 -20.72 -15.08
CA SER A 321 21.11 -19.27 -15.06
C SER A 321 22.41 -18.86 -15.75
N HIS A 322 22.37 -17.69 -16.38
CA HIS A 322 23.52 -17.08 -17.04
C HIS A 322 23.61 -15.63 -16.60
N LEU A 323 24.83 -15.19 -16.26
CA LEU A 323 25.07 -13.79 -15.93
C LEU A 323 24.75 -12.91 -17.15
N PRO A 324 24.12 -11.74 -16.93
CA PRO A 324 23.90 -10.78 -18.01
C PRO A 324 25.20 -10.29 -18.65
N ASP A 325 25.16 -9.98 -19.95
CA ASP A 325 26.33 -9.53 -20.72
C ASP A 325 26.69 -8.07 -20.40
N LEU A 326 27.80 -7.86 -19.67
CA LEU A 326 28.25 -6.54 -19.21
C LEU A 326 28.38 -5.50 -20.36
N THR A 327 28.71 -5.93 -21.58
CA THR A 327 28.93 -5.03 -22.72
C THR A 327 27.66 -4.35 -23.22
N LYS A 328 26.48 -4.86 -22.84
CA LYS A 328 25.18 -4.29 -23.18
C LYS A 328 24.70 -3.24 -22.18
N PHE A 329 25.51 -2.93 -21.16
CA PHE A 329 25.15 -2.02 -20.08
C PHE A 329 25.83 -0.66 -20.20
N ASN A 330 25.04 0.38 -19.99
CA ASN A 330 25.53 1.73 -19.85
C ASN A 330 25.63 2.08 -18.37
N LEU A 331 26.80 1.85 -17.76
CA LEU A 331 27.02 2.18 -16.34
C LEU A 331 26.76 3.66 -16.01
N LYS A 332 26.81 4.55 -17.01
CA LYS A 332 26.46 5.96 -16.86
C LYS A 332 25.01 6.20 -16.44
N GLU A 333 24.10 5.25 -16.65
CA GLU A 333 22.71 5.38 -16.18
C GLU A 333 22.61 5.41 -14.64
N TYR A 334 23.60 4.87 -13.92
CA TYR A 334 23.68 4.99 -12.46
C TYR A 334 24.21 6.34 -11.98
N GLU A 335 24.72 7.18 -12.89
CA GLU A 335 25.23 8.51 -12.56
C GLU A 335 24.05 9.45 -12.32
N LEU A 336 23.83 9.83 -11.05
CA LEU A 336 23.01 11.01 -10.79
C LEU A 336 23.75 12.23 -11.34
N THR A 337 23.14 12.90 -12.32
CA THR A 337 23.66 14.11 -12.98
C THR A 337 24.00 15.26 -12.02
N TYR A 338 23.58 15.18 -10.76
CA TYR A 338 23.63 16.27 -9.79
C TYR A 338 24.37 15.92 -8.49
N PHE A 339 25.20 14.86 -8.50
CA PHE A 339 26.08 14.52 -7.39
C PHE A 339 27.41 15.29 -7.48
N PHE A 340 27.86 15.87 -6.37
CA PHE A 340 29.17 16.51 -6.27
C PHE A 340 30.11 15.77 -5.32
N ASP A 341 31.37 15.69 -5.76
CA ASP A 341 32.46 14.93 -5.18
C ASP A 341 32.67 15.28 -3.69
N ARG A 342 33.11 14.29 -2.92
CA ARG A 342 33.43 14.41 -1.50
C ARG A 342 34.87 13.99 -1.21
N GLY A 343 35.72 13.92 -2.24
CA GLY A 343 37.12 13.52 -2.21
C GLY A 343 37.31 12.22 -1.45
N ASN A 344 37.57 12.33 -0.16
CA ASN A 344 37.83 11.25 0.78
C ASN A 344 36.85 10.06 0.68
N SER A 345 35.52 10.29 0.62
CA SER A 345 34.55 9.17 0.57
C SER A 345 34.51 8.46 -0.79
N GLN A 346 34.76 9.20 -1.88
CA GLN A 346 34.81 8.65 -3.22
C GLN A 346 36.09 7.82 -3.40
N ASP A 347 37.24 8.40 -3.03
CA ASP A 347 38.54 7.75 -3.09
C ASP A 347 38.55 6.46 -2.24
N HIS A 348 37.93 6.51 -1.07
CA HIS A 348 37.77 5.34 -0.20
C HIS A 348 37.04 4.19 -0.90
N LEU A 349 35.92 4.46 -1.58
CA LEU A 349 35.18 3.43 -2.31
C LEU A 349 35.94 2.93 -3.54
N GLN A 350 36.63 3.80 -4.26
CA GLN A 350 37.46 3.41 -5.40
C GLN A 350 38.58 2.46 -4.96
N LYS A 351 39.28 2.79 -3.86
CA LYS A 351 40.30 1.92 -3.26
C LYS A 351 39.71 0.58 -2.79
N PHE A 352 38.52 0.60 -2.17
CA PHE A 352 37.83 -0.64 -1.79
C PHE A 352 37.56 -1.55 -2.99
N ILE A 353 37.04 -1.00 -4.09
CA ILE A 353 36.69 -1.77 -5.29
C ILE A 353 37.89 -2.54 -5.85
N ILE A 354 39.08 -1.94 -5.85
CA ILE A 354 40.32 -2.59 -6.31
C ILE A 354 41.02 -3.44 -5.25
N SER A 355 40.61 -3.34 -3.98
CA SER A 355 41.25 -4.08 -2.88
C SER A 355 40.92 -5.58 -2.91
N LYS A 356 41.59 -6.37 -2.06
CA LYS A 356 41.24 -7.80 -1.85
C LYS A 356 40.04 -8.03 -0.92
N PHE A 357 39.56 -6.99 -0.24
CA PHE A 357 38.54 -7.14 0.80
C PHE A 357 37.13 -7.17 0.19
N PRO A 358 36.25 -8.07 0.64
CA PRO A 358 34.93 -8.23 0.06
C PRO A 358 33.88 -7.25 0.57
N ILE A 359 33.98 -6.72 1.79
CA ILE A 359 32.93 -5.87 2.37
C ILE A 359 33.47 -4.47 2.70
N THR A 360 32.69 -3.45 2.35
CA THR A 360 32.79 -2.09 2.92
C THR A 360 31.43 -1.58 3.36
N PHE A 361 31.43 -0.66 4.31
CA PHE A 361 30.25 0.01 4.81
C PHE A 361 30.17 1.43 4.24
N ILE A 362 28.97 2.01 4.25
CA ILE A 362 28.72 3.44 4.01
C ILE A 362 27.66 3.92 4.98
N TYR A 363 28.04 4.51 6.11
CA TYR A 363 27.08 5.10 7.04
C TYR A 363 27.08 6.62 7.09
N GLY A 364 25.95 7.18 7.54
CA GLY A 364 25.75 8.60 7.76
C GLY A 364 24.28 8.98 7.89
N PRO A 365 23.95 10.19 8.38
CA PRO A 365 22.56 10.61 8.61
C PRO A 365 21.65 10.50 7.36
N PRO A 366 20.32 10.51 7.53
CA PRO A 366 19.39 10.54 6.40
C PRO A 366 19.62 11.78 5.53
N TYR A 367 19.32 11.65 4.24
CA TYR A 367 19.42 12.73 3.25
C TYR A 367 20.83 13.30 3.00
N MET A 368 21.87 12.57 3.42
CA MET A 368 23.26 12.94 3.17
C MET A 368 23.82 12.40 1.86
N GLY A 369 23.04 11.71 1.01
CA GLY A 369 23.47 11.32 -0.34
C GLY A 369 24.36 10.07 -0.42
N LYS A 370 24.19 9.10 0.48
CA LYS A 370 24.92 7.81 0.47
C LYS A 370 24.68 7.00 -0.81
N SER A 371 23.42 6.76 -1.18
CA SER A 371 23.05 6.03 -2.40
C SER A 371 23.59 6.74 -3.65
N ALA A 372 23.58 8.08 -3.64
CA ALA A 372 24.13 8.90 -4.71
C ALA A 372 25.65 8.76 -4.86
N LEU A 373 26.38 8.71 -3.73
CA LEU A 373 27.82 8.46 -3.72
C LEU A 373 28.15 7.09 -4.33
N VAL A 374 27.40 6.04 -3.96
CA VAL A 374 27.61 4.69 -4.52
C VAL A 374 27.34 4.69 -6.02
N GLY A 375 26.19 5.21 -6.44
CA GLY A 375 25.83 5.29 -7.87
C GLY A 375 26.88 6.03 -8.70
N ARG A 376 27.42 7.14 -8.17
CA ARG A 376 28.50 7.90 -8.81
C ARG A 376 29.78 7.08 -9.02
N VAL A 377 30.22 6.35 -8.00
CA VAL A 377 31.45 5.54 -8.08
C VAL A 377 31.27 4.39 -9.05
N ILE A 378 30.13 3.69 -8.98
CA ILE A 378 29.79 2.59 -9.90
C ILE A 378 29.71 3.09 -11.35
N ALA A 379 29.13 4.26 -11.60
CA ALA A 379 28.99 4.79 -12.95
C ALA A 379 30.31 5.24 -13.60
N ASN A 380 31.26 5.72 -12.80
CA ASN A 380 32.45 6.42 -13.30
C ASN A 380 33.76 5.64 -13.17
N PHE A 381 33.81 4.63 -12.29
CA PHE A 381 35.02 3.87 -12.05
C PHE A 381 35.01 2.56 -12.86
N GLY A 382 36.08 2.29 -13.61
CA GLY A 382 36.20 1.09 -14.44
C GLY A 382 36.40 -0.18 -13.59
N HIS A 383 35.31 -0.83 -13.17
CA HIS A 383 35.35 -2.02 -12.32
C HIS A 383 34.99 -3.33 -13.03
N ASN A 384 34.50 -3.29 -14.28
CA ASN A 384 34.14 -4.45 -15.11
C ASN A 384 33.27 -5.50 -14.39
N ARG A 385 32.26 -5.05 -13.63
CA ARG A 385 31.35 -5.92 -12.86
C ARG A 385 29.92 -5.45 -12.99
N ILE A 386 28.97 -6.35 -12.78
CA ILE A 386 27.54 -6.07 -12.81
C ILE A 386 27.09 -5.55 -11.44
N PRO A 387 26.60 -4.30 -11.31
CA PRO A 387 26.06 -3.80 -10.06
C PRO A 387 24.64 -4.35 -9.81
N ILE A 388 24.39 -4.88 -8.61
CA ILE A 388 23.07 -5.37 -8.19
C ILE A 388 22.66 -4.59 -6.94
N PHE A 389 21.63 -3.74 -7.10
CA PHE A 389 21.09 -2.94 -6.00
C PHE A 389 19.98 -3.70 -5.28
N CYS A 390 20.17 -3.94 -3.99
CA CYS A 390 19.19 -4.52 -3.09
C CYS A 390 18.71 -3.43 -2.12
N ASP A 391 17.57 -2.81 -2.44
CA ASP A 391 16.92 -1.82 -1.57
C ASP A 391 16.13 -2.53 -0.47
N LEU A 392 16.66 -2.49 0.75
CA LEU A 392 16.03 -3.09 1.94
C LEU A 392 14.94 -2.18 2.54
N GLY A 393 14.67 -1.02 1.94
CA GLY A 393 13.62 -0.10 2.37
C GLY A 393 12.22 -0.73 2.37
N ALA A 394 11.96 -1.67 1.46
CA ALA A 394 10.67 -2.35 1.30
C ALA A 394 10.66 -3.80 1.82
N THR A 395 11.81 -4.38 2.17
CA THR A 395 11.90 -5.78 2.60
C THR A 395 12.89 -6.03 3.73
N SER A 396 12.50 -6.93 4.61
CA SER A 396 13.29 -7.49 5.71
C SER A 396 13.39 -9.02 5.62
N SER A 397 12.94 -9.61 4.50
CA SER A 397 12.84 -11.06 4.31
C SER A 397 14.09 -11.57 3.59
N ILE A 398 14.77 -12.55 4.20
CA ILE A 398 15.88 -13.27 3.57
C ILE A 398 15.51 -13.79 2.18
N TRP A 399 14.29 -14.28 1.99
CA TRP A 399 13.83 -14.85 0.72
C TRP A 399 13.66 -13.79 -0.36
N ASN A 400 13.17 -12.60 0.01
CA ASN A 400 13.03 -11.49 -0.92
C ASN A 400 14.43 -10.97 -1.31
N ILE A 401 15.38 -10.95 -0.37
CA ILE A 401 16.77 -10.58 -0.64
C ILE A 401 17.42 -11.57 -1.61
N ILE A 402 17.27 -12.88 -1.37
CA ILE A 402 17.78 -13.93 -2.27
C ILE A 402 17.17 -13.79 -3.66
N GLU A 403 15.86 -13.54 -3.75
CA GLU A 403 15.19 -13.34 -5.02
C GLU A 403 15.74 -12.13 -5.79
N ILE A 404 15.92 -10.98 -5.14
CA ILE A 404 16.49 -9.77 -5.76
C ILE A 404 17.89 -10.06 -6.31
N ILE A 405 18.75 -10.71 -5.50
CA ILE A 405 20.12 -11.04 -5.88
C ILE A 405 20.13 -12.01 -7.07
N LEU A 406 19.39 -13.12 -6.98
CA LEU A 406 19.33 -14.11 -8.05
C LEU A 406 18.76 -13.53 -9.34
N THR A 407 17.71 -12.72 -9.25
CA THR A 407 17.12 -12.02 -10.40
C THR A 407 18.14 -11.09 -11.06
N GLY A 408 18.89 -10.32 -10.26
CA GLY A 408 20.01 -9.50 -10.75
C GLY A 408 21.14 -10.31 -11.37
N MET A 409 21.35 -11.55 -10.93
CA MET A 409 22.32 -12.48 -11.54
C MET A 409 21.76 -13.25 -12.76
N GLY A 410 20.56 -12.92 -13.23
CA GLY A 410 19.92 -13.57 -14.38
C GLY A 410 19.25 -14.92 -14.05
N CYS A 411 19.02 -15.22 -12.77
CA CYS A 411 18.31 -16.41 -12.30
C CYS A 411 16.88 -16.06 -11.87
N ARG A 412 15.88 -16.38 -12.70
CA ARG A 412 14.46 -16.22 -12.35
C ARG A 412 13.93 -17.43 -11.58
N LEU A 413 13.56 -17.24 -10.32
CA LEU A 413 12.86 -18.26 -9.55
C LEU A 413 11.40 -18.35 -9.98
N GLN A 414 10.88 -19.56 -10.15
CA GLN A 414 9.48 -19.75 -10.51
C GLN A 414 8.56 -19.42 -9.33
N THR A 415 7.42 -18.80 -9.60
CA THR A 415 6.43 -18.38 -8.58
C THR A 415 6.00 -19.52 -7.64
N LYS A 416 5.76 -20.73 -8.17
CA LYS A 416 5.42 -21.91 -7.35
C LYS A 416 6.58 -22.36 -6.44
N VAL A 417 7.83 -22.20 -6.89
CA VAL A 417 9.03 -22.46 -6.07
C VAL A 417 9.11 -21.42 -4.95
N ALA A 418 8.92 -20.15 -5.29
CA ALA A 418 8.92 -19.04 -4.32
C ALA A 418 7.83 -19.18 -3.25
N GLN A 419 6.61 -19.58 -3.64
CA GLN A 419 5.51 -19.86 -2.71
C GLN A 419 5.80 -21.08 -1.79
N GLY A 420 6.46 -22.10 -2.32
CA GLY A 420 6.87 -23.29 -1.57
C GLY A 420 7.95 -23.03 -0.50
N LEU A 421 8.65 -21.89 -0.57
CA LEU A 421 9.64 -21.47 0.43
C LEU A 421 9.04 -21.24 1.83
N ARG A 422 7.71 -21.24 1.97
CA ARG A 422 6.96 -21.17 3.25
C ARG A 422 7.53 -22.07 4.35
N LYS A 423 8.00 -23.27 4.00
CA LYS A 423 8.47 -24.30 4.95
C LYS A 423 9.98 -24.55 4.88
N LEU A 424 10.67 -23.93 3.93
CA LEU A 424 12.08 -24.18 3.71
C LEU A 424 12.91 -23.29 4.63
N LYS A 425 13.85 -23.87 5.37
CA LYS A 425 14.86 -23.10 6.12
C LYS A 425 16.00 -22.73 5.19
N PHE A 426 16.62 -21.57 5.36
CA PHE A 426 17.75 -21.12 4.53
C PHE A 426 18.86 -22.18 4.45
N LYS A 427 19.14 -22.86 5.57
CA LYS A 427 20.14 -23.94 5.67
C LYS A 427 19.98 -25.04 4.61
N LEU A 428 18.77 -25.31 4.10
CA LEU A 428 18.51 -26.41 3.16
C LEU A 428 19.01 -26.15 1.74
N ILE A 429 19.17 -24.88 1.34
CA ILE A 429 19.65 -24.46 0.02
C ILE A 429 21.02 -23.77 0.07
N LYS A 430 21.61 -23.70 1.28
CA LYS A 430 22.88 -23.02 1.51
C LYS A 430 23.98 -23.59 0.60
N GLU A 431 24.02 -24.92 0.44
CA GLU A 431 25.00 -25.63 -0.40
C GLU A 431 24.89 -25.21 -1.87
N GLU A 432 23.68 -25.22 -2.45
CA GLU A 432 23.45 -24.80 -3.83
C GLU A 432 23.82 -23.33 -4.07
N LEU A 433 23.49 -22.46 -3.12
CA LEU A 433 23.86 -21.05 -3.20
C LEU A 433 25.38 -20.85 -3.07
N THR A 434 26.06 -21.61 -2.20
CA THR A 434 27.53 -21.59 -2.10
C THR A 434 28.17 -21.96 -3.42
N GLU A 435 27.77 -23.08 -4.03
CA GLU A 435 28.30 -23.51 -5.33
C GLU A 435 28.09 -22.43 -6.41
N TYR A 436 26.92 -21.81 -6.42
CA TYR A 436 26.58 -20.77 -7.39
C TYR A 436 27.37 -19.47 -7.18
N PHE A 437 27.47 -18.99 -5.94
CA PHE A 437 28.18 -17.75 -5.62
C PHE A 437 29.69 -17.87 -5.76
N LEU A 438 30.28 -19.02 -5.42
CA LEU A 438 31.71 -19.28 -5.66
C LEU A 438 32.10 -19.11 -7.13
N LYS A 439 31.18 -19.41 -8.06
CA LYS A 439 31.42 -19.28 -9.51
C LYS A 439 31.20 -17.87 -10.04
N ASN A 440 30.25 -17.11 -9.48
CA ASN A 440 29.72 -15.91 -10.12
C ASN A 440 29.97 -14.60 -9.34
N MET A 441 30.31 -14.64 -8.04
CA MET A 441 30.44 -13.43 -7.22
C MET A 441 31.58 -12.49 -7.64
N GLY A 442 32.60 -12.99 -8.33
CA GLY A 442 33.69 -12.17 -8.85
C GLY A 442 33.27 -11.21 -9.97
N GLU A 443 32.17 -11.50 -10.66
CA GLU A 443 31.65 -10.74 -11.81
C GLU A 443 30.63 -9.67 -11.40
N VAL A 444 30.25 -9.62 -10.12
CA VAL A 444 29.19 -8.72 -9.62
C VAL A 444 29.69 -7.82 -8.48
N ILE A 445 28.95 -6.74 -8.24
CA ILE A 445 29.04 -5.91 -7.03
C ILE A 445 27.64 -5.87 -6.43
N ILE A 446 27.50 -6.31 -5.18
CA ILE A 446 26.22 -6.25 -4.45
C ILE A 446 26.17 -4.98 -3.64
N ILE A 447 25.12 -4.18 -3.80
CA ILE A 447 24.87 -2.97 -3.02
C ILE A 447 23.64 -3.19 -2.17
N PHE A 448 23.80 -3.22 -0.85
CA PHE A 448 22.68 -3.17 0.09
C PHE A 448 22.40 -1.72 0.47
N ASP A 449 21.23 -1.20 0.08
CA ASP A 449 20.76 0.12 0.48
C ASP A 449 19.75 0.00 1.64
N HIS A 450 19.66 1.04 2.47
CA HIS A 450 18.78 1.11 3.64
C HIS A 450 18.96 -0.03 4.66
N PHE A 451 20.21 -0.42 4.93
CA PHE A 451 20.53 -1.55 5.82
C PHE A 451 20.05 -1.35 7.26
N GLU A 452 19.75 -0.11 7.68
CA GLU A 452 19.12 0.20 8.96
C GLU A 452 17.81 -0.60 9.22
N ARG A 453 17.17 -1.11 8.16
CA ARG A 453 15.91 -1.87 8.26
C ARG A 453 16.04 -3.25 8.87
N ILE A 454 17.23 -3.85 8.83
CA ILE A 454 17.47 -5.23 9.28
C ILE A 454 18.42 -5.33 10.47
N ILE A 455 19.02 -4.21 10.87
CA ILE A 455 19.82 -4.12 12.10
C ILE A 455 18.97 -3.66 13.29
N GLY A 456 19.40 -4.05 14.47
CA GLY A 456 18.76 -3.66 15.71
C GLY A 456 19.32 -2.38 16.31
N PRO A 457 18.74 -1.96 17.45
CA PRO A 457 19.22 -0.83 18.24
C PRO A 457 20.70 -0.78 18.56
N THR A 458 21.35 -1.94 18.59
CA THR A 458 22.77 -2.11 18.95
C THR A 458 23.67 -2.17 17.72
N GLY A 459 23.14 -1.97 16.51
CA GLY A 459 23.88 -2.15 15.25
C GLY A 459 24.01 -3.60 14.77
N LEU A 460 23.56 -4.58 15.58
CA LEU A 460 23.62 -6.01 15.27
C LEU A 460 22.54 -6.41 14.25
N ILE A 461 22.86 -7.33 13.33
CA ILE A 461 21.89 -7.87 12.37
C ILE A 461 20.86 -8.72 13.12
N GLN A 462 19.57 -8.41 12.99
CA GLN A 462 18.52 -9.07 13.77
C GLN A 462 18.23 -10.50 13.30
N GLU A 463 18.48 -10.80 12.02
CA GLU A 463 18.23 -12.12 11.43
C GLU A 463 19.52 -12.85 11.07
N ASN A 464 19.76 -13.98 11.73
CA ASN A 464 20.96 -14.78 11.51
C ASN A 464 21.05 -15.35 10.08
N GLU A 465 19.93 -15.61 9.40
CA GLU A 465 19.96 -16.10 8.02
C GLU A 465 20.49 -15.05 7.03
N ILE A 466 20.17 -13.76 7.24
CA ILE A 466 20.73 -12.65 6.45
C ILE A 466 22.23 -12.54 6.69
N LYS A 467 22.68 -12.63 7.95
CA LYS A 467 24.09 -12.67 8.28
C LYS A 467 24.81 -13.83 7.56
N GLN A 468 24.24 -15.03 7.59
CA GLN A 468 24.81 -16.19 6.92
C GLN A 468 24.89 -16.01 5.40
N LEU A 469 23.90 -15.37 4.77
CA LEU A 469 23.91 -15.07 3.35
C LEU A 469 25.04 -14.09 2.99
N ILE A 470 25.21 -13.01 3.75
CA ILE A 470 26.26 -12.02 3.51
C ILE A 470 27.65 -12.66 3.64
N ASN A 471 27.88 -13.46 4.70
CA ASN A 471 29.14 -14.16 4.88
C ASN A 471 29.42 -15.15 3.74
N LEU A 472 28.40 -15.91 3.31
CA LEU A 472 28.53 -16.87 2.20
C LEU A 472 28.92 -16.16 0.89
N MET A 473 28.38 -14.97 0.62
CA MET A 473 28.80 -14.15 -0.52
C MET A 473 30.22 -13.61 -0.34
N ALA A 474 30.57 -13.13 0.85
CA ALA A 474 31.87 -12.51 1.14
C ALA A 474 33.04 -13.50 1.12
N GLU A 475 32.79 -14.78 1.44
CA GLU A 475 33.76 -15.87 1.35
C GLU A 475 34.14 -16.21 -0.11
N SER A 476 33.36 -15.74 -1.09
CA SER A 476 33.62 -16.03 -2.50
C SER A 476 34.82 -15.22 -3.04
N PRO A 477 35.67 -15.80 -3.91
CA PRO A 477 36.82 -15.11 -4.46
C PRO A 477 36.41 -13.81 -5.18
N ASN A 478 37.15 -12.74 -4.92
CA ASN A 478 36.94 -11.42 -5.52
C ASN A 478 35.55 -10.81 -5.28
N ALA A 479 34.75 -11.30 -4.32
CA ALA A 479 33.43 -10.72 -4.02
C ALA A 479 33.54 -9.21 -3.67
N LYS A 480 32.50 -8.44 -3.99
CA LYS A 480 32.38 -7.03 -3.62
C LYS A 480 30.97 -6.72 -3.13
N ILE A 481 30.88 -6.27 -1.89
CA ILE A 481 29.64 -5.94 -1.20
C ILE A 481 29.79 -4.55 -0.57
N ILE A 482 28.88 -3.66 -0.92
CA ILE A 482 28.78 -2.30 -0.37
C ILE A 482 27.50 -2.24 0.47
N ILE A 483 27.61 -1.93 1.75
CA ILE A 483 26.46 -1.85 2.65
C ILE A 483 26.25 -0.40 3.07
N THR A 484 25.12 0.21 2.73
CA THR A 484 24.81 1.57 3.15
C THR A 484 23.74 1.60 4.25
N SER A 485 23.94 2.47 5.25
CA SER A 485 23.07 2.55 6.43
C SER A 485 22.94 3.97 6.95
N ARG A 486 21.82 4.28 7.63
CA ARG A 486 21.69 5.51 8.42
C ARG A 486 22.41 5.42 9.76
N ASP A 487 22.39 4.23 10.34
CA ASP A 487 22.93 3.94 11.66
C ASP A 487 24.26 3.22 11.53
N GLU A 488 25.11 3.37 12.55
CA GLU A 488 26.36 2.63 12.63
C GLU A 488 26.07 1.13 12.77
N ILE A 489 26.76 0.32 11.97
CA ILE A 489 26.63 -1.14 11.99
C ILE A 489 27.70 -1.69 12.90
N ASP A 490 27.34 -2.64 13.76
CA ASP A 490 28.31 -3.31 14.61
C ASP A 490 29.17 -4.25 13.75
N ILE A 491 30.39 -3.82 13.47
CA ILE A 491 31.34 -4.55 12.62
C ILE A 491 31.87 -5.84 13.27
N SER A 492 31.69 -6.02 14.59
CA SER A 492 32.09 -7.26 15.28
C SER A 492 31.33 -8.50 14.79
N GLU A 493 30.23 -8.28 14.07
CA GLU A 493 29.45 -9.34 13.43
C GLU A 493 30.20 -10.03 12.27
N PHE A 494 31.25 -9.41 11.74
CA PHE A 494 32.00 -9.88 10.57
C PHE A 494 33.45 -10.22 10.93
N ASP A 495 34.04 -11.17 10.20
CA ASP A 495 35.47 -11.46 10.31
C ASP A 495 36.30 -10.25 9.83
N GLN A 496 37.28 -9.82 10.61
CA GLN A 496 38.14 -8.69 10.23
C GLN A 496 38.90 -8.93 8.91
N ASN A 497 39.11 -10.19 8.54
CA ASN A 497 39.77 -10.54 7.28
C ASN A 497 38.92 -10.22 6.04
N ILE A 498 37.59 -10.12 6.19
CA ILE A 498 36.66 -9.81 5.10
C ILE A 498 36.26 -8.33 5.05
N LEU A 499 36.61 -7.56 6.08
CA LEU A 499 36.29 -6.14 6.17
C LEU A 499 37.40 -5.28 5.59
N TYR A 500 37.02 -4.28 4.81
CA TYR A 500 37.96 -3.27 4.35
C TYR A 500 38.53 -2.48 5.54
N PRO A 501 39.87 -2.43 5.72
CA PRO A 501 40.49 -2.01 6.98
C PRO A 501 40.66 -0.49 7.12
N GLU A 502 40.59 0.28 6.02
CA GLU A 502 40.53 1.72 6.13
C GLU A 502 39.20 2.07 6.82
N GLY A 503 39.25 2.65 8.02
CA GLY A 503 38.04 3.08 8.72
C GLY A 503 37.19 3.97 7.80
N GLN A 504 35.89 3.71 7.77
CA GLN A 504 35.04 4.28 6.75
C GLN A 504 34.70 5.76 7.05
N PRO A 505 34.91 6.71 6.13
CA PRO A 505 34.58 8.11 6.37
C PRO A 505 33.06 8.32 6.45
N LEU A 506 32.61 9.02 7.50
CA LEU A 506 31.22 9.41 7.70
C LEU A 506 30.70 10.25 6.52
N VAL A 507 29.61 9.81 5.89
CA VAL A 507 28.95 10.58 4.84
C VAL A 507 28.06 11.65 5.49
N ALA A 508 28.63 12.84 5.67
CA ALA A 508 28.00 13.97 6.36
C ALA A 508 27.59 15.11 5.41
N ARG A 509 27.53 16.34 5.93
CA ARG A 509 27.36 17.57 5.15
C ARG A 509 28.55 17.79 4.21
N PHE A 510 28.40 18.68 3.23
CA PHE A 510 29.52 19.10 2.39
C PHE A 510 30.64 19.74 3.24
N PRO A 511 31.90 19.74 2.75
CA PRO A 511 33.01 20.37 3.45
C PRO A 511 32.78 21.86 3.67
N ASP A 512 33.60 22.47 4.53
CA ASP A 512 33.51 23.90 4.89
C ASP A 512 34.06 24.82 3.79
N ASP A 513 33.51 24.66 2.59
CA ASP A 513 33.76 25.53 1.46
C ASP A 513 32.43 25.79 0.71
N PRO A 514 32.26 27.00 0.16
CA PRO A 514 31.04 27.34 -0.56
C PRO A 514 30.96 26.65 -1.93
N TYR A 515 32.07 26.13 -2.46
CA TYR A 515 32.13 25.61 -3.83
C TYR A 515 31.26 24.37 -4.03
N HIS A 516 31.18 23.45 -3.07
CA HIS A 516 30.36 22.24 -3.23
C HIS A 516 28.86 22.56 -3.37
N VAL A 517 28.35 23.49 -2.55
CA VAL A 517 26.96 23.94 -2.65
C VAL A 517 26.74 24.69 -3.96
N LYS A 518 27.61 25.66 -4.29
CA LYS A 518 27.51 26.44 -5.53
C LYS A 518 27.57 25.53 -6.76
N ASN A 519 28.45 24.54 -6.79
CA ASN A 519 28.58 23.60 -7.89
C ASN A 519 27.32 22.72 -8.05
N LEU A 520 26.73 22.24 -6.95
CA LEU A 520 25.45 21.53 -6.99
C LEU A 520 24.37 22.42 -7.60
N LEU A 521 24.21 23.64 -7.12
CA LEU A 521 23.25 24.58 -7.68
C LEU A 521 23.55 24.84 -9.18
N ASN A 522 24.82 24.98 -9.58
CA ASN A 522 25.24 25.23 -10.95
C ASN A 522 24.86 24.07 -11.88
N SER A 523 24.89 22.82 -11.41
CA SER A 523 24.47 21.67 -12.23
C SER A 523 22.98 21.71 -12.63
N PHE A 524 22.14 22.42 -11.86
CA PHE A 524 20.73 22.61 -12.17
C PHE A 524 20.44 23.92 -12.90
N LEU A 525 21.17 24.98 -12.55
CA LEU A 525 20.83 26.36 -12.92
C LEU A 525 21.79 26.96 -13.96
N GLY A 526 22.96 26.34 -14.18
CA GLY A 526 23.96 26.77 -15.17
C GLY A 526 24.60 28.13 -14.89
N ARG A 527 24.74 28.52 -13.62
CA ARG A 527 25.25 29.86 -13.22
C ARG A 527 26.66 29.78 -12.64
N GLY A 528 27.18 30.90 -12.15
CA GLY A 528 28.48 30.96 -11.47
C GLY A 528 28.40 31.48 -10.03
N ASP A 529 27.39 32.30 -9.73
CA ASP A 529 27.27 32.97 -8.42
C ASP A 529 25.85 32.91 -7.84
N TYR A 530 25.79 32.97 -6.51
CA TYR A 530 24.58 32.78 -5.70
C TYR A 530 24.59 33.70 -4.48
N PRO A 531 23.41 34.17 -4.01
CA PRO A 531 23.32 34.99 -2.81
C PRO A 531 23.91 34.28 -1.59
N ASP A 532 24.74 34.98 -0.81
CA ASP A 532 25.38 34.42 0.40
C ASP A 532 24.31 33.93 1.40
N GLU A 533 23.21 34.67 1.56
CA GLU A 533 22.08 34.28 2.42
C GLU A 533 21.50 32.91 2.06
N LEU A 534 21.44 32.57 0.76
CA LEU A 534 20.97 31.26 0.29
C LEU A 534 21.99 30.16 0.60
N ILE A 535 23.28 30.43 0.38
CA ILE A 535 24.35 29.48 0.66
C ILE A 535 24.44 29.18 2.17
N GLU A 536 24.35 30.22 3.00
CA GLU A 536 24.27 30.09 4.45
C GLU A 536 23.03 29.31 4.89
N ALA A 537 21.86 29.59 4.28
CA ALA A 537 20.62 28.88 4.59
C ALA A 537 20.69 27.38 4.28
N ILE A 538 21.35 26.99 3.18
CA ILE A 538 21.54 25.57 2.80
C ILE A 538 22.36 24.81 3.85
N ASP A 539 23.24 25.50 4.59
CA ASP A 539 23.99 24.95 5.72
C ASP A 539 24.77 23.67 5.34
N ARG A 540 25.37 23.69 4.13
CA ARG A 540 26.14 22.58 3.53
C ARG A 540 25.35 21.26 3.41
N HIS A 541 24.03 21.29 3.50
CA HIS A 541 23.21 20.09 3.51
C HIS A 541 22.87 19.65 2.07
N PRO A 542 23.32 18.45 1.62
CA PRO A 542 23.19 18.03 0.22
C PRO A 542 21.75 18.00 -0.30
N PHE A 543 20.84 17.39 0.46
CA PHE A 543 19.44 17.33 0.05
C PHE A 543 18.72 18.69 0.11
N LEU A 544 19.09 19.60 1.02
CA LEU A 544 18.52 20.96 1.01
C LEU A 544 19.03 21.76 -0.18
N ALA A 545 20.30 21.59 -0.56
CA ALA A 545 20.84 22.18 -1.78
C ALA A 545 20.09 21.69 -3.02
N TYR A 546 19.82 20.39 -3.10
CA TYR A 546 18.97 19.80 -4.15
C TYR A 546 17.56 20.40 -4.16
N LEU A 547 16.87 20.43 -3.02
CA LEU A 547 15.51 21.00 -2.94
C LEU A 547 15.48 22.48 -3.31
N ALA A 548 16.48 23.26 -2.88
CA ALA A 548 16.63 24.67 -3.26
C ALA A 548 16.80 24.80 -4.78
N ALA A 549 17.72 24.01 -5.37
CA ALA A 549 17.96 24.02 -6.82
C ALA A 549 16.71 23.71 -7.63
N VAL A 550 15.96 22.67 -7.24
CA VAL A 550 14.72 22.26 -7.92
C VAL A 550 13.63 23.33 -7.79
N ASN A 551 13.49 23.94 -6.60
CA ASN A 551 12.56 25.06 -6.42
C ASN A 551 12.94 26.26 -7.31
N ILE A 552 14.22 26.64 -7.34
CA ILE A 552 14.67 27.76 -8.18
C ILE A 552 14.47 27.47 -9.66
N ARG A 553 14.76 26.24 -10.10
CA ARG A 553 14.52 25.82 -11.48
C ARG A 553 13.03 25.91 -11.86
N LYS A 554 12.13 25.59 -10.93
CA LYS A 554 10.67 25.67 -11.15
C LYS A 554 10.17 27.12 -11.20
N PHE A 555 10.57 27.96 -10.26
CA PHE A 555 10.05 29.33 -10.11
C PHE A 555 10.86 30.40 -10.88
N GLY A 556 11.99 30.01 -11.46
CA GLY A 556 12.85 30.90 -12.22
C GLY A 556 13.81 31.71 -11.35
N GLU A 557 14.69 32.47 -11.99
CA GLU A 557 15.83 33.13 -11.34
C GLU A 557 15.45 34.16 -10.28
N ASN A 558 14.25 34.75 -10.37
CA ASN A 558 13.75 35.70 -9.40
C ASN A 558 13.62 35.10 -7.98
N SER A 559 13.51 33.77 -7.87
CA SER A 559 13.41 33.11 -6.57
C SER A 559 14.74 33.01 -5.81
N LEU A 560 15.88 33.35 -6.43
CA LEU A 560 17.20 33.30 -5.77
C LEU A 560 17.27 34.19 -4.54
N ASN A 561 16.61 35.35 -4.61
CA ASN A 561 16.53 36.32 -3.53
C ASN A 561 15.15 36.28 -2.83
N ASP A 562 14.32 35.28 -3.09
CA ASP A 562 13.01 35.17 -2.45
C ASP A 562 13.20 34.91 -0.94
N PRO A 563 12.83 35.86 -0.06
CA PRO A 563 12.98 35.70 1.37
C PRO A 563 12.20 34.48 1.91
N LYS A 564 11.12 34.09 1.23
CA LYS A 564 10.31 32.92 1.61
C LYS A 564 11.09 31.63 1.38
N LEU A 565 11.67 31.44 0.19
CA LEU A 565 12.49 30.28 -0.12
C LEU A 565 13.69 30.18 0.82
N ILE A 566 14.44 31.28 1.00
CA ILE A 566 15.62 31.32 1.88
C ILE A 566 15.23 30.93 3.32
N SER A 567 14.11 31.46 3.82
CA SER A 567 13.59 31.11 5.15
C SER A 567 13.22 29.62 5.24
N GLN A 568 12.54 29.06 4.24
CA GLN A 568 12.17 27.64 4.22
C GLN A 568 13.40 26.73 4.22
N VAL A 569 14.43 27.07 3.46
CA VAL A 569 15.70 26.34 3.43
C VAL A 569 16.42 26.45 4.77
N LYS A 570 16.55 27.68 5.32
CA LYS A 570 17.22 27.96 6.60
C LYS A 570 16.61 27.21 7.77
N PHE A 571 15.28 27.12 7.82
CA PHE A 571 14.56 26.37 8.84
C PHE A 571 14.33 24.89 8.48
N LYS A 572 14.93 24.40 7.39
CA LYS A 572 14.92 23.00 6.97
C LYS A 572 13.50 22.46 6.76
N LEU A 573 12.60 23.30 6.23
CA LEU A 573 11.18 23.00 6.00
C LEU A 573 10.99 22.12 4.75
N ARG A 574 11.57 20.90 4.78
CA ARG A 574 11.66 19.98 3.64
C ARG A 574 10.31 19.69 3.00
N ASP A 575 9.27 19.47 3.79
CA ASP A 575 7.94 19.16 3.26
C ASP A 575 7.33 20.34 2.53
N GLU A 576 7.55 21.56 3.01
CA GLU A 576 7.09 22.78 2.32
C GLU A 576 7.86 23.02 1.02
N LEU A 577 9.19 22.78 1.04
CA LEU A 577 10.02 22.83 -0.16
C LEU A 577 9.58 21.80 -1.20
N ILE A 578 9.17 20.61 -0.78
CA ILE A 578 8.70 19.57 -1.72
C ILE A 578 7.27 19.88 -2.19
N LYS A 579 6.37 20.30 -1.30
CA LYS A 579 5.01 20.73 -1.68
C LYS A 579 5.03 21.86 -2.70
N ALA A 580 5.98 22.80 -2.60
CA ALA A 580 6.14 23.87 -3.59
C ALA A 580 6.53 23.34 -4.99
N ILE A 581 7.24 22.21 -5.05
CA ILE A 581 7.60 21.54 -6.31
C ILE A 581 6.38 20.83 -6.91
N VAL A 582 5.44 20.33 -6.12
CA VAL A 582 4.21 19.69 -6.62
C VAL A 582 3.20 20.75 -7.11
N ASP A 583 2.59 20.51 -8.26
CA ASP A 583 1.52 21.33 -8.85
C ASP A 583 0.33 20.46 -9.25
N GLU A 584 -0.72 21.07 -9.81
CA GLU A 584 -1.94 20.37 -10.24
C GLU A 584 -1.64 19.27 -11.28
N GLU A 585 -0.64 19.47 -12.14
CA GLU A 585 -0.27 18.51 -13.20
C GLU A 585 0.47 17.29 -12.63
N THR A 586 1.20 17.43 -11.51
CA THR A 586 1.98 16.34 -10.90
C THR A 586 1.32 15.75 -9.65
N GLU A 587 0.24 16.35 -9.15
CA GLU A 587 -0.38 15.97 -7.88
C GLU A 587 -0.82 14.51 -7.88
N SER A 588 -1.54 14.07 -8.94
CA SER A 588 -2.06 12.71 -9.12
C SER A 588 -0.95 11.66 -9.03
N LEU A 589 0.18 11.90 -9.70
CA LEU A 589 1.36 11.05 -9.69
C LEU A 589 2.02 10.98 -8.34
N VAL A 590 2.19 12.10 -7.65
CA VAL A 590 2.70 12.09 -6.27
C VAL A 590 1.76 11.29 -5.36
N LYS A 591 0.44 11.34 -5.57
CA LYS A 591 -0.52 10.52 -4.80
C LYS A 591 -0.23 9.03 -4.96
N VAL A 592 -0.06 8.58 -6.20
CA VAL A 592 0.19 7.17 -6.53
C VAL A 592 1.59 6.72 -6.09
N MET A 593 2.62 7.44 -6.52
CA MET A 593 4.03 7.07 -6.27
C MET A 593 4.39 7.06 -4.78
N SER A 594 3.74 7.89 -3.95
CA SER A 594 3.92 7.84 -2.49
C SER A 594 3.49 6.52 -1.84
N LEU A 595 2.67 5.71 -2.53
CA LEU A 595 2.17 4.41 -2.07
C LEU A 595 2.91 3.23 -2.71
N ILE A 596 3.74 3.48 -3.73
CA ILE A 596 4.54 2.47 -4.41
C ILE A 596 5.82 2.21 -3.61
N ARG A 597 6.02 0.94 -3.23
CA ARG A 597 7.14 0.55 -2.35
C ARG A 597 8.44 0.31 -3.11
N ILE A 598 8.35 -0.33 -4.27
CA ILE A 598 9.47 -0.75 -5.12
C ILE A 598 9.49 0.02 -6.44
N PRO A 599 10.62 0.09 -7.17
CA PRO A 599 10.63 0.65 -8.52
C PRO A 599 9.66 -0.07 -9.47
N VAL A 600 8.97 0.70 -10.33
CA VAL A 600 7.93 0.17 -11.23
C VAL A 600 8.10 0.62 -12.67
N PRO A 601 7.61 -0.16 -13.65
CA PRO A 601 7.56 0.19 -15.07
C PRO A 601 6.90 1.54 -15.35
N LYS A 602 7.41 2.24 -16.37
CA LYS A 602 6.83 3.51 -16.87
C LYS A 602 5.35 3.35 -17.23
N GLU A 603 4.99 2.26 -17.89
CA GLU A 603 3.62 2.01 -18.35
C GLU A 603 2.63 1.93 -17.19
N LEU A 604 3.04 1.37 -16.04
CA LEU A 604 2.20 1.33 -14.85
C LEU A 604 1.90 2.73 -14.32
N ILE A 605 2.93 3.57 -14.25
CA ILE A 605 2.77 4.95 -13.74
C ILE A 605 1.81 5.71 -14.64
N ILE A 606 1.98 5.62 -15.96
CA ILE A 606 1.11 6.28 -16.94
C ILE A 606 -0.32 5.73 -16.84
N CYS A 607 -0.51 4.42 -16.73
CA CYS A 607 -1.83 3.80 -16.61
C CYS A 607 -2.59 4.27 -15.35
N LEU A 608 -1.87 4.47 -14.25
CA LEU A 608 -2.45 4.96 -13.00
C LEU A 608 -2.65 6.49 -12.96
N THR A 609 -2.05 7.21 -13.92
CA THR A 609 -2.09 8.66 -14.02
C THR A 609 -2.26 9.09 -15.48
N ASP A 610 -1.26 9.74 -16.08
CA ASP A 610 -1.20 10.11 -17.48
C ASP A 610 0.25 10.46 -17.89
N ASN A 611 0.47 10.64 -19.20
CA ASN A 611 1.80 10.98 -19.74
C ASN A 611 2.29 12.37 -19.32
N ILE A 612 1.36 13.34 -19.18
CA ILE A 612 1.70 14.74 -18.87
C ILE A 612 2.26 14.82 -17.46
N ALA A 613 1.58 14.19 -16.50
CA ALA A 613 2.00 14.08 -15.12
C ALA A 613 3.36 13.41 -15.00
N PHE A 614 3.61 12.33 -15.75
CA PHE A 614 4.89 11.63 -15.78
C PHE A 614 6.03 12.52 -16.29
N ASP A 615 5.88 13.13 -17.47
CA ASP A 615 6.91 13.95 -18.08
C ASP A 615 7.23 15.19 -17.23
N ASN A 616 6.20 15.81 -16.66
CA ASN A 616 6.36 16.94 -15.74
C ASN A 616 7.04 16.52 -14.44
N ALA A 617 6.67 15.37 -13.85
CA ALA A 617 7.28 14.88 -12.62
C ALA A 617 8.77 14.55 -12.80
N ILE A 618 9.18 14.00 -13.96
CA ILE A 618 10.59 13.83 -14.31
C ILE A 618 11.28 15.18 -14.42
N LYS A 619 10.70 16.13 -15.19
CA LYS A 619 11.27 17.47 -15.40
C LYS A 619 11.47 18.21 -14.07
N GLN A 620 10.55 18.01 -13.12
CA GLN A 620 10.58 18.59 -11.78
C GLN A 620 11.41 17.78 -10.77
N GLY A 621 11.96 16.62 -11.15
CA GLY A 621 12.78 15.79 -10.28
C GLY A 621 12.02 15.04 -9.18
N LEU A 622 10.70 14.93 -9.26
CA LEU A 622 9.87 14.20 -8.29
C LEU A 622 10.03 12.68 -8.41
N ILE A 623 10.26 12.20 -9.63
CA ILE A 623 10.57 10.81 -9.96
C ILE A 623 11.85 10.71 -10.78
N PHE A 624 12.49 9.54 -10.70
CA PHE A 624 13.74 9.27 -11.41
C PHE A 624 13.82 7.81 -11.82
N HIS A 625 14.58 7.58 -12.89
CA HIS A 625 14.85 6.25 -13.43
C HIS A 625 15.76 5.46 -12.50
N ILE A 626 15.49 4.16 -12.39
CA ILE A 626 16.34 3.19 -11.69
C ILE A 626 16.86 2.20 -12.73
N PRO A 627 18.18 2.13 -12.97
CA PRO A 627 18.71 1.18 -13.91
C PRO A 627 18.60 -0.25 -13.37
N ASP A 628 18.01 -1.15 -14.16
CA ASP A 628 17.84 -2.56 -13.84
C ASP A 628 18.24 -3.44 -15.04
N LEU A 629 18.71 -4.65 -14.74
CA LEU A 629 19.33 -5.54 -15.71
C LEU A 629 18.33 -6.21 -16.64
N ILE A 630 17.07 -6.32 -16.19
CA ILE A 630 15.98 -6.98 -16.88
C ILE A 630 15.04 -5.96 -17.49
N ARG A 631 14.74 -4.87 -16.77
CA ARG A 631 13.81 -3.82 -17.19
C ARG A 631 14.50 -2.46 -17.28
N LYS A 632 14.44 -1.82 -18.45
CA LYS A 632 15.07 -0.51 -18.69
C LYS A 632 14.19 0.68 -18.34
N ASP A 633 12.96 0.42 -17.95
CA ASP A 633 11.85 1.36 -17.82
C ASP A 633 11.39 1.53 -16.36
N LEU A 634 12.23 1.18 -15.38
CA LEU A 634 11.86 1.28 -13.97
C LEU A 634 12.05 2.70 -13.42
N TYR A 635 11.06 3.17 -12.65
CA TYR A 635 11.06 4.47 -12.00
C TYR A 635 10.69 4.36 -10.53
N THR A 636 11.22 5.28 -9.72
CA THR A 636 10.85 5.46 -8.32
C THR A 636 10.70 6.95 -8.00
N CYS A 637 10.21 7.27 -6.81
CA CYS A 637 10.06 8.65 -6.35
C CYS A 637 11.07 9.02 -5.27
N LEU A 638 11.26 10.32 -5.04
CA LEU A 638 12.01 10.82 -3.89
C LEU A 638 11.48 10.19 -2.59
N GLY A 639 12.36 9.59 -1.78
CA GLY A 639 11.96 8.90 -0.55
C GLY A 639 11.18 9.80 0.43
N ALA A 640 11.45 11.12 0.41
CA ALA A 640 10.69 12.08 1.21
C ALA A 640 9.20 12.18 0.80
N LEU A 641 8.84 11.91 -0.45
CA LEU A 641 7.44 11.87 -0.91
C LEU A 641 6.62 10.77 -0.23
N LYS A 642 7.26 9.67 0.18
CA LYS A 642 6.62 8.59 0.95
C LYS A 642 6.22 9.08 2.36
N ASN A 643 6.93 10.07 2.90
CA ASN A 643 6.69 10.66 4.21
C ASN A 643 5.81 11.92 4.18
N ILE A 644 5.72 12.66 3.07
CA ILE A 644 4.91 13.89 2.98
C ILE A 644 3.41 13.68 3.29
N ARG A 645 2.94 12.44 3.19
CA ARG A 645 1.58 12.07 3.61
C ARG A 645 1.48 11.52 5.02
N SER A 646 2.56 11.28 5.78
CA SER A 646 2.44 10.95 7.23
C SER A 646 2.03 12.19 8.00
N ASP A 647 2.35 13.35 7.44
CA ASP A 647 2.15 14.67 8.02
C ASP A 647 0.94 15.39 7.43
N LYS A 648 0.17 14.71 6.55
CA LYS A 648 -1.27 15.01 6.46
C LYS A 648 -1.89 14.52 7.76
N GLU A 649 -1.78 15.42 8.71
CA GLU A 649 -2.44 15.47 9.98
C GLU A 649 -1.74 14.63 11.05
N SER A 650 -0.89 15.31 11.80
CA SER A 650 -0.84 15.21 13.27
C SER A 650 -2.23 15.46 13.88
N ASP A 651 -3.27 14.80 13.35
CA ASP A 651 -4.62 14.74 13.87
C ASP A 651 -4.56 13.82 15.09
N ASN A 652 -4.11 14.50 16.13
CA ASN A 652 -4.48 14.42 17.52
C ASN A 652 -4.54 13.02 18.14
N ASP A 653 -3.52 12.79 18.97
CA ASP A 653 -3.65 12.01 20.21
C ASP A 653 -4.76 12.53 21.16
N ASP A 654 -5.46 13.63 20.82
CA ASP A 654 -6.63 14.15 21.54
C ASP A 654 -7.98 13.75 20.92
N GLY A 655 -8.02 12.69 20.10
CA GLY A 655 -9.29 12.12 19.63
C GLY A 655 -9.91 12.83 18.43
N SER A 656 -9.12 13.51 17.60
CA SER A 656 -9.55 13.82 16.23
C SER A 656 -9.34 12.60 15.34
N GLY A 657 -10.20 11.61 15.51
CA GLY A 657 -10.42 10.67 14.41
C GLY A 657 -10.97 11.47 13.23
N LEU A 658 -10.15 11.71 12.21
CA LEU A 658 -10.68 11.70 10.86
C LEU A 658 -11.42 10.37 10.72
N SER A 659 -12.68 10.38 10.35
CA SER A 659 -13.30 9.15 9.89
C SER A 659 -12.57 8.69 8.64
N GLY A 660 -11.95 7.54 8.76
CA GLY A 660 -11.55 6.74 7.62
C GLY A 660 -12.75 6.14 6.89
N ASN A 661 -13.67 6.94 6.35
CA ASN A 661 -14.71 6.48 5.41
C ASN A 661 -14.52 7.10 4.00
N GLU A 662 -14.46 8.44 3.86
CA GLU A 662 -14.20 9.05 2.53
C GLU A 662 -12.73 9.01 2.11
N LEU A 663 -11.84 9.37 3.05
CA LEU A 663 -10.39 9.21 2.89
C LEU A 663 -10.02 7.74 2.68
N THR A 664 -10.82 6.83 3.22
CA THR A 664 -10.55 5.40 3.13
C THR A 664 -11.08 4.82 1.82
N GLU A 665 -12.22 5.26 1.27
CA GLU A 665 -12.69 4.78 -0.04
C GLU A 665 -11.81 5.28 -1.21
N SER A 666 -11.44 6.57 -1.22
CA SER A 666 -10.49 7.09 -2.22
C SER A 666 -9.14 6.40 -2.11
N PHE A 667 -8.63 6.19 -0.89
CA PHE A 667 -7.38 5.46 -0.64
C PHE A 667 -7.46 3.99 -1.05
N LYS A 668 -8.56 3.30 -0.73
CA LYS A 668 -8.86 1.92 -1.15
C LYS A 668 -8.89 1.82 -2.67
N ASN A 669 -9.53 2.76 -3.35
CA ASN A 669 -9.58 2.81 -4.81
C ASN A 669 -8.19 2.98 -5.44
N ILE A 670 -7.32 3.83 -4.88
CA ILE A 670 -5.94 3.96 -5.37
C ILE A 670 -5.19 2.63 -5.18
N HIS A 671 -5.29 2.00 -4.00
CA HIS A 671 -4.67 0.68 -3.77
C HIS A 671 -5.22 -0.41 -4.69
N ARG A 672 -6.52 -0.38 -5.00
CA ARG A 672 -7.15 -1.30 -5.95
C ARG A 672 -6.63 -1.11 -7.37
N ASN A 673 -6.51 0.14 -7.82
CA ASN A 673 -5.98 0.43 -9.16
C ASN A 673 -4.51 0.01 -9.28
N ILE A 674 -3.68 0.30 -8.25
CA ILE A 674 -2.29 -0.17 -8.20
C ILE A 674 -2.23 -1.71 -8.25
N CYS A 675 -3.10 -2.39 -7.48
CA CYS A 675 -3.19 -3.85 -7.48
C CYS A 675 -3.49 -4.40 -8.89
N ASN A 676 -4.46 -3.84 -9.59
CA ASN A 676 -4.79 -4.24 -10.96
C ASN A 676 -3.62 -4.00 -11.93
N GLY A 677 -2.97 -2.84 -11.83
CA GLY A 677 -1.82 -2.54 -12.69
C GLY A 677 -0.65 -3.49 -12.46
N TYR A 678 -0.38 -3.92 -11.21
CA TYR A 678 0.59 -4.98 -10.97
C TYR A 678 0.15 -6.35 -11.51
N GLN A 679 -1.15 -6.67 -11.52
CA GLN A 679 -1.65 -7.91 -12.14
C GLN A 679 -1.34 -7.92 -13.64
N ASP A 680 -1.54 -6.79 -14.33
CA ASP A 680 -1.26 -6.67 -15.76
C ASP A 680 0.24 -6.84 -16.05
N ILE A 681 1.12 -6.21 -15.25
CA ILE A 681 2.58 -6.40 -15.37
C ILE A 681 2.98 -7.84 -15.09
N TYR A 682 2.40 -8.45 -14.04
CA TYR A 682 2.72 -9.81 -13.64
C TYR A 682 2.38 -10.82 -14.75
N ARG A 683 1.27 -10.63 -15.48
CA ARG A 683 0.93 -11.46 -16.65
C ARG A 683 2.01 -11.43 -17.75
N GLN A 684 2.72 -10.31 -17.88
CA GLN A 684 3.76 -10.13 -18.91
C GLN A 684 5.13 -10.65 -18.50
N ASP A 685 5.49 -10.56 -17.21
CA ASP A 685 6.86 -10.81 -16.73
C ASP A 685 7.01 -12.09 -15.87
N ASP A 686 5.92 -12.57 -15.28
CA ASP A 686 5.86 -13.63 -14.25
C ASP A 686 6.89 -13.46 -13.12
N ASP A 687 7.31 -12.21 -12.83
CA ASP A 687 8.24 -11.94 -11.73
C ASP A 687 7.50 -12.01 -10.38
N PRO A 688 7.90 -12.88 -9.44
CA PRO A 688 7.25 -13.03 -8.14
C PRO A 688 7.18 -11.74 -7.31
N LYS A 689 8.03 -10.75 -7.57
CA LYS A 689 7.97 -9.45 -6.87
C LYS A 689 6.67 -8.70 -7.14
N TRP A 690 6.13 -8.79 -8.36
CA TRP A 690 4.85 -8.18 -8.71
C TRP A 690 3.71 -8.85 -7.95
N LEU A 691 3.74 -10.17 -7.82
CA LEU A 691 2.76 -10.93 -7.03
C LEU A 691 2.74 -10.50 -5.55
N ARG A 692 3.90 -10.19 -4.96
CA ARG A 692 3.98 -9.65 -3.59
C ARG A 692 3.34 -8.27 -3.46
N GLU A 693 3.56 -7.38 -4.41
CA GLU A 693 2.92 -6.08 -4.37
C GLU A 693 1.40 -6.18 -4.62
N ILE A 694 0.94 -7.06 -5.51
CA ILE A 694 -0.50 -7.39 -5.67
C ILE A 694 -1.08 -7.78 -4.30
N PHE A 695 -0.42 -8.70 -3.59
CA PHE A 695 -0.84 -9.12 -2.26
C PHE A 695 -0.86 -7.97 -1.25
N TYR A 696 0.22 -7.18 -1.17
CA TYR A 696 0.31 -6.03 -0.28
C TYR A 696 -0.83 -5.04 -0.49
N HIS A 697 -1.10 -4.65 -1.74
CA HIS A 697 -2.16 -3.71 -2.05
C HIS A 697 -3.55 -4.32 -1.81
N LYS A 698 -3.75 -5.60 -2.17
CA LYS A 698 -4.99 -6.35 -1.91
C LYS A 698 -5.35 -6.40 -0.43
N LEU A 699 -4.36 -6.64 0.43
CA LEU A 699 -4.54 -6.66 1.88
C LEU A 699 -5.04 -5.32 2.43
N ILE A 700 -4.58 -4.20 1.85
CA ILE A 700 -4.95 -2.86 2.31
C ILE A 700 -6.35 -2.43 1.85
N TYR A 701 -6.78 -2.82 0.64
CA TYR A 701 -8.06 -2.35 0.10
C TYR A 701 -9.25 -3.28 0.39
N LEU A 702 -9.06 -4.60 0.42
CA LEU A 702 -10.14 -5.54 0.73
C LEU A 702 -10.45 -5.60 2.23
N ASP A 703 -9.49 -5.25 3.09
CA ASP A 703 -9.52 -5.52 4.53
C ASP A 703 -9.85 -7.01 4.86
N ASP A 704 -9.70 -7.91 3.89
CA ASP A 704 -10.00 -9.34 4.01
C ASP A 704 -8.78 -10.10 4.53
N LYS A 705 -8.91 -10.56 5.77
CA LYS A 705 -7.87 -11.30 6.50
C LYS A 705 -7.89 -12.81 6.18
N THR A 706 -8.93 -13.32 5.51
CA THR A 706 -9.10 -14.76 5.25
C THR A 706 -8.21 -15.27 4.11
N GLU A 707 -7.97 -14.44 3.10
CA GLU A 707 -6.99 -14.71 2.04
C GLU A 707 -5.58 -14.89 2.62
N VAL A 708 -5.29 -14.26 3.76
CA VAL A 708 -3.94 -14.14 4.31
C VAL A 708 -3.39 -15.44 4.88
N GLU A 709 -4.25 -16.32 5.40
CA GLU A 709 -3.83 -17.62 5.97
C GLU A 709 -3.24 -18.57 4.91
N LYS A 710 -3.49 -18.29 3.62
CA LYS A 710 -2.93 -19.03 2.48
C LYS A 710 -1.44 -18.75 2.26
N PHE A 711 -0.93 -17.60 2.74
CA PHE A 711 0.39 -17.09 2.36
C PHE A 711 1.49 -17.37 3.41
N GLY A 712 2.68 -17.73 2.92
CA GLY A 712 3.82 -18.14 3.75
C GLY A 712 4.80 -17.03 4.15
N ASN A 713 5.97 -17.43 4.69
CA ASN A 713 7.02 -16.52 5.17
C ASN A 713 7.51 -15.47 4.15
N ILE A 714 7.36 -15.74 2.84
CA ILE A 714 7.81 -14.83 1.78
C ILE A 714 7.03 -13.51 1.73
N TYR A 715 5.81 -13.45 2.28
CA TYR A 715 4.97 -12.23 2.31
C TYR A 715 5.07 -11.46 3.63
N ARG A 716 5.98 -11.85 4.53
CA ARG A 716 6.11 -11.28 5.87
C ARG A 716 6.41 -9.78 5.86
N SER A 717 7.22 -9.32 4.90
CA SER A 717 7.53 -7.89 4.74
C SER A 717 6.31 -7.10 4.25
N GLU A 718 5.50 -7.68 3.37
CA GLU A 718 4.26 -7.11 2.85
C GLU A 718 3.23 -6.96 3.98
N VAL A 719 3.05 -8.00 4.81
CA VAL A 719 2.16 -7.97 5.97
C VAL A 719 2.61 -6.91 6.98
N THR A 720 3.91 -6.82 7.26
CA THR A 720 4.48 -5.79 8.14
C THR A 720 4.28 -4.39 7.57
N GLY A 721 4.48 -4.21 6.26
CA GLY A 721 4.21 -2.96 5.55
C GLY A 721 2.75 -2.55 5.66
N ALA A 722 1.81 -3.49 5.51
CA ALA A 722 0.38 -3.22 5.69
C ALA A 722 0.07 -2.85 7.16
N GLY A 723 0.73 -3.51 8.11
CA GLY A 723 0.71 -3.16 9.54
C GLY A 723 1.10 -1.71 9.81
N GLU A 724 2.19 -1.21 9.21
CA GLU A 724 2.61 0.19 9.35
C GLU A 724 1.60 1.17 8.74
N ILE A 725 0.95 0.82 7.62
CA ILE A 725 -0.11 1.65 7.03
C ILE A 725 -1.33 1.72 7.97
N TRP A 726 -1.77 0.58 8.51
CA TRP A 726 -2.87 0.57 9.49
C TRP A 726 -2.51 1.35 10.76
N PHE A 727 -1.28 1.22 11.24
CA PHE A 727 -0.80 1.89 12.46
C PHE A 727 -0.68 3.41 12.29
N HIS A 728 -0.04 3.88 11.23
CA HIS A 728 0.25 5.32 11.06
C HIS A 728 -0.86 6.08 10.35
N LYS A 729 -1.40 5.52 9.25
CA LYS A 729 -2.29 6.23 8.32
C LYS A 729 -3.76 6.02 8.66
N LYS A 730 -4.18 4.77 8.88
CA LYS A 730 -5.59 4.44 9.19
C LYS A 730 -5.92 4.54 10.69
N LYS A 731 -4.90 4.55 11.56
CA LYS A 731 -5.04 4.43 13.03
C LYS A 731 -5.92 3.22 13.44
N ASP A 732 -5.95 2.18 12.60
CA ASP A 732 -6.64 0.91 12.88
C ASP A 732 -5.68 -0.03 13.62
N TYR A 733 -5.62 0.15 14.94
CA TYR A 733 -4.70 -0.60 15.79
C TYR A 733 -5.08 -2.08 15.91
N VAL A 734 -6.33 -2.46 15.62
CA VAL A 734 -6.79 -3.85 15.64
C VAL A 734 -6.22 -4.60 14.44
N SER A 735 -6.38 -4.05 13.24
CA SER A 735 -5.81 -4.66 12.02
C SER A 735 -4.28 -4.59 12.02
N ALA A 736 -3.69 -3.50 12.51
CA ALA A 736 -2.25 -3.41 12.71
C ALA A 736 -1.74 -4.50 13.68
N LEU A 737 -2.40 -4.70 14.83
CA LEU A 737 -2.02 -5.73 15.79
C LEU A 737 -2.07 -7.14 15.18
N TRP A 738 -3.13 -7.45 14.43
CA TRP A 738 -3.23 -8.71 13.71
C TRP A 738 -2.05 -8.90 12.74
N ALA A 739 -1.73 -7.88 11.94
CA ALA A 739 -0.65 -7.94 10.95
C ALA A 739 0.71 -8.19 11.61
N PHE A 740 1.03 -7.44 12.67
CA PHE A 740 2.31 -7.60 13.36
C PHE A 740 2.40 -8.94 14.10
N ASN A 741 1.31 -9.44 14.70
CA ASN A 741 1.31 -10.78 15.30
C ASN A 741 1.50 -11.88 14.24
N LEU A 742 0.84 -11.75 13.08
CA LEU A 742 1.02 -12.68 11.97
C LEU A 742 2.47 -12.66 11.46
N SER A 743 3.03 -11.47 11.18
CA SER A 743 4.43 -11.31 10.77
C SER A 743 5.39 -11.95 11.80
N HIS A 744 5.11 -11.73 13.10
CA HIS A 744 5.86 -12.35 14.17
C HIS A 744 5.75 -13.87 14.20
N GLY A 745 4.57 -14.43 13.90
CA GLY A 745 4.34 -15.86 13.73
C GLY A 745 5.07 -16.44 12.51
N LEU A 746 5.18 -15.67 11.43
CA LEU A 746 5.97 -15.97 10.22
C LEU A 746 7.48 -15.75 10.41
N GLY A 747 7.93 -15.47 11.64
CA GLY A 747 9.35 -15.41 12.00
C GLY A 747 9.96 -14.01 12.08
N ASP A 748 9.21 -12.93 11.90
CA ASP A 748 9.75 -11.57 12.08
C ASP A 748 9.94 -11.29 13.57
N LYS A 749 11.18 -11.42 14.03
CA LYS A 749 11.56 -11.20 15.44
C LYS A 749 12.16 -9.81 15.66
N SER A 750 12.01 -8.90 14.71
CA SER A 750 12.58 -7.56 14.78
C SER A 750 12.09 -6.79 16.00
N VAL A 751 12.94 -5.89 16.49
CA VAL A 751 12.58 -4.98 17.59
C VAL A 751 11.41 -4.09 17.19
N LEU A 752 11.36 -3.64 15.94
CA LEU A 752 10.26 -2.83 15.41
C LEU A 752 8.91 -3.55 15.53
N VAL A 753 8.80 -4.79 15.05
CA VAL A 753 7.54 -5.56 15.12
C VAL A 753 7.10 -5.77 16.57
N LYS A 754 8.02 -6.13 17.48
CA LYS A 754 7.68 -6.29 18.90
C LYS A 754 7.23 -4.99 19.55
N MET A 755 7.90 -3.89 19.24
CA MET A 755 7.54 -2.55 19.70
C MET A 755 6.14 -2.15 19.20
N ARG A 756 5.82 -2.44 17.93
CA ARG A 756 4.49 -2.19 17.37
C ARG A 756 3.42 -3.08 17.97
N ILE A 757 3.70 -4.35 18.24
CA ILE A 757 2.79 -5.22 18.98
C ILE A 757 2.50 -4.61 20.36
N ALA A 758 3.53 -4.18 21.11
CA ALA A 758 3.35 -3.55 22.41
C ALA A 758 2.49 -2.28 22.32
N ALA A 759 2.82 -1.40 21.38
CA ALA A 759 2.12 -0.16 21.09
C ALA A 759 0.64 -0.39 20.74
N CYS A 760 0.34 -1.37 19.88
CA CYS A 760 -1.04 -1.70 19.53
C CYS A 760 -1.79 -2.31 20.72
N ASN A 761 -1.19 -3.22 21.49
CA ASN A 761 -1.84 -3.82 22.67
C ASN A 761 -2.30 -2.74 23.66
N MET A 762 -1.50 -1.69 23.90
CA MET A 762 -1.90 -0.57 24.75
C MET A 762 -3.09 0.20 24.18
N ARG A 763 -3.14 0.42 22.86
CA ARG A 763 -4.19 1.22 22.19
C ARG A 763 -5.50 0.47 21.95
N VAL A 764 -5.50 -0.86 21.97
CA VAL A 764 -6.71 -1.70 21.85
C VAL A 764 -7.29 -2.13 23.22
N GLY A 765 -6.77 -1.58 24.33
CA GLY A 765 -7.27 -1.85 25.68
C GLY A 765 -6.60 -3.03 26.41
N SER A 766 -5.57 -3.66 25.83
CA SER A 766 -4.74 -4.72 26.45
C SER A 766 -3.46 -4.15 27.08
N ASP A 767 -3.62 -3.12 27.91
CA ASP A 767 -2.52 -2.28 28.43
C ASP A 767 -1.44 -3.08 29.19
N VAL A 768 -1.84 -4.02 30.06
CA VAL A 768 -0.92 -4.84 30.85
C VAL A 768 0.06 -5.62 29.96
N LYS A 769 -0.43 -6.21 28.87
CA LYS A 769 0.40 -6.98 27.93
C LYS A 769 1.36 -6.06 27.18
N GLY A 770 0.88 -4.90 26.73
CA GLY A 770 1.70 -3.90 26.05
C GLY A 770 2.82 -3.35 26.93
N LYS A 771 2.48 -2.92 28.16
CA LYS A 771 3.45 -2.46 29.18
C LYS A 771 4.52 -3.51 29.47
N ARG A 772 4.14 -4.78 29.66
CA ARG A 772 5.11 -5.88 29.87
C ARG A 772 6.11 -6.00 28.71
N ILE A 773 5.64 -6.00 27.47
CA ILE A 773 6.52 -6.13 26.29
C ILE A 773 7.46 -4.92 26.18
N PHE A 774 6.96 -3.70 26.44
CA PHE A 774 7.83 -2.52 26.49
C PHE A 774 8.92 -2.63 27.56
N THR A 775 8.57 -3.05 28.77
CA THR A 775 9.55 -3.24 29.85
C THR A 775 10.62 -4.27 29.47
N GLU A 776 10.24 -5.40 28.86
CA GLU A 776 11.18 -6.41 28.35
C GLU A 776 12.10 -5.84 27.27
N LEU A 777 11.56 -5.08 26.31
CA LEU A 777 12.33 -4.44 25.25
C LEU A 777 13.31 -3.40 25.79
N ILE A 778 12.89 -2.56 26.74
CA ILE A 778 13.72 -1.51 27.34
C ILE A 778 14.82 -2.12 28.21
N SER A 779 14.50 -3.17 28.98
CA SER A 779 15.51 -3.91 29.75
C SER A 779 16.59 -4.52 28.84
N LYS A 780 16.17 -5.05 27.68
CA LYS A 780 17.11 -5.61 26.70
C LYS A 780 17.89 -4.54 25.92
N TYR A 781 17.30 -3.37 25.68
CA TYR A 781 17.88 -2.29 24.88
C TYR A 781 17.82 -0.93 25.60
N PRO A 782 18.51 -0.77 26.74
CA PRO A 782 18.35 0.38 27.64
C PRO A 782 18.76 1.72 27.00
N ALA A 783 19.70 1.70 26.05
CA ALA A 783 20.15 2.89 25.33
C ALA A 783 19.20 3.32 24.19
N ASN A 784 18.24 2.48 23.79
CA ASN A 784 17.39 2.80 22.64
C ASN A 784 16.28 3.80 23.02
N LYS A 785 16.46 5.05 22.60
CA LYS A 785 15.46 6.12 22.81
C LYS A 785 14.15 5.85 22.05
N GLY A 786 14.18 5.21 20.89
CA GLY A 786 12.99 4.93 20.07
C GLY A 786 11.94 4.07 20.78
N ILE A 787 12.37 3.00 21.46
CA ILE A 787 11.48 2.13 22.24
C ILE A 787 10.87 2.89 23.41
N LYS A 788 11.70 3.65 24.14
CA LYS A 788 11.27 4.50 25.27
C LYS A 788 10.23 5.54 24.81
N MET A 789 10.49 6.24 23.72
CA MET A 789 9.56 7.21 23.13
C MET A 789 8.25 6.55 22.70
N SER A 790 8.31 5.41 22.00
CA SER A 790 7.10 4.68 21.60
C SER A 790 6.26 4.19 22.79
N PHE A 791 6.89 3.92 23.94
CA PHE A 791 6.17 3.58 25.16
C PHE A 791 5.45 4.81 25.72
N ILE A 792 6.13 5.95 25.82
CA ILE A 792 5.55 7.22 26.29
C ILE A 792 4.40 7.65 25.36
N ASP A 793 4.56 7.55 24.04
CA ASP A 793 3.50 7.80 23.05
C ASP A 793 2.26 6.93 23.27
N SER A 794 2.46 5.68 23.72
CA SER A 794 1.36 4.76 23.98
C SER A 794 0.62 5.09 25.28
N LEU A 795 1.34 5.60 26.30
CA LEU A 795 0.74 6.13 27.53
C LEU A 795 -0.05 7.41 27.25
N LEU A 796 0.53 8.31 26.44
CA LEU A 796 -0.10 9.55 26.01
C LEU A 796 -1.39 9.31 25.23
N TYR A 797 -1.40 8.33 24.31
CA TYR A 797 -2.62 7.92 23.60
C TYR A 797 -3.71 7.47 24.57
N ASN A 798 -3.34 6.75 25.63
CA ASN A 798 -4.26 6.30 26.68
C ASN A 798 -4.61 7.42 27.68
N LYS A 799 -4.11 8.65 27.48
CA LYS A 799 -4.25 9.80 28.39
C LYS A 799 -3.71 9.55 29.81
N ASP A 800 -2.79 8.60 29.95
CA ASP A 800 -2.09 8.27 31.20
C ASP A 800 -0.89 9.21 31.39
N TYR A 801 -1.18 10.51 31.54
CA TYR A 801 -0.17 11.56 31.59
C TYR A 801 0.78 11.41 32.78
N LYS A 802 0.27 10.90 33.92
CA LYS A 802 1.05 10.70 35.12
C LYS A 802 2.14 9.65 34.92
N SER A 803 1.77 8.45 34.45
CA SER A 803 2.78 7.42 34.17
C SER A 803 3.70 7.80 33.01
N ALA A 804 3.21 8.57 32.03
CA ALA A 804 4.07 9.11 30.98
C ALA A 804 5.16 10.03 31.54
N LEU A 805 4.82 10.92 32.49
CA LEU A 805 5.78 11.80 33.15
C LEU A 805 6.77 11.02 34.01
N GLU A 806 6.29 10.05 34.78
CA GLU A 806 7.14 9.15 35.58
C GLU A 806 8.16 8.43 34.70
N LYS A 807 7.75 7.92 33.53
CA LYS A 807 8.64 7.24 32.58
C LYS A 807 9.63 8.18 31.89
N LEU A 808 9.24 9.41 31.56
CA LEU A 808 10.19 10.41 31.05
C LEU A 808 11.33 10.64 32.06
N ASN A 809 10.99 10.80 33.35
CA ASN A 809 11.95 11.01 34.41
C ASN A 809 12.81 9.75 34.68
N GLU A 810 12.20 8.56 34.72
CA GLU A 810 12.89 7.27 34.86
C GLU A 810 13.90 7.04 33.75
N PHE A 811 13.59 7.48 32.53
CA PHE A 811 14.46 7.34 31.37
C PHE A 811 15.49 8.45 31.24
N GLU A 812 15.54 9.39 32.20
CA GLU A 812 16.45 10.53 32.24
C GLU A 812 16.35 11.41 30.97
N LEU A 813 15.14 11.53 30.41
CA LEU A 813 14.90 12.32 29.21
C LEU A 813 14.64 13.79 29.57
N ASN A 814 15.18 14.71 28.77
CA ASN A 814 15.05 16.15 28.99
C ASN A 814 14.38 16.87 27.79
N ILE A 815 13.65 17.95 28.05
CA ILE A 815 13.06 18.82 27.01
C ILE A 815 14.06 19.31 25.96
N TYR A 816 15.36 19.36 26.25
CA TYR A 816 16.39 19.78 25.29
C TYR A 816 16.96 18.63 24.44
N ASP A 817 16.60 17.37 24.72
CA ASP A 817 17.17 16.21 24.04
C ASP A 817 16.80 16.14 22.56
N SER A 818 15.55 16.48 22.24
CA SER A 818 15.04 16.52 20.87
C SER A 818 13.70 17.26 20.80
N PRO A 819 13.30 17.76 19.61
CA PRO A 819 11.96 18.31 19.41
C PRO A 819 10.85 17.34 19.82
N TRP A 820 11.03 16.04 19.55
CA TRP A 820 10.05 15.02 19.92
C TRP A 820 9.85 14.93 21.43
N VAL A 821 10.94 14.87 22.21
CA VAL A 821 10.88 14.80 23.68
C VAL A 821 10.28 16.07 24.28
N ALA A 822 10.68 17.25 23.79
CA ALA A 822 10.08 18.53 24.19
C ALA A 822 8.55 18.53 23.99
N ASN A 823 8.09 17.99 22.86
CA ASN A 823 6.67 17.85 22.56
C ASN A 823 5.96 16.85 23.51
N GLN A 824 6.59 15.73 23.87
CA GLN A 824 6.02 14.78 24.86
C GLN A 824 5.77 15.47 26.19
N PHE A 825 6.77 16.19 26.73
CA PHE A 825 6.62 16.97 27.96
C PHE A 825 5.51 18.00 27.83
N GLY A 826 5.48 18.75 26.73
CA GLY A 826 4.43 19.76 26.48
C GLY A 826 3.03 19.15 26.52
N ARG A 827 2.83 18.01 25.85
CA ARG A 827 1.54 17.30 25.82
C ARG A 827 1.14 16.73 27.19
N ILE A 828 2.09 16.18 27.93
CA ILE A 828 1.87 15.69 29.30
C ILE A 828 1.45 16.85 30.21
N TYR A 829 2.20 17.94 30.23
CA TYR A 829 1.88 19.11 31.04
C TYR A 829 0.55 19.75 30.63
N LEU A 830 0.24 19.79 29.33
CA LEU A 830 -1.05 20.25 28.83
C LEU A 830 -2.20 19.38 29.38
N GLY A 831 -2.06 18.05 29.31
CA GLY A 831 -3.05 17.10 29.83
C GLY A 831 -3.18 17.06 31.36
N MET A 832 -2.12 17.47 32.07
CA MET A 832 -2.11 17.65 33.54
C MET A 832 -2.51 19.07 33.97
N TYR A 833 -2.96 19.92 33.04
CA TYR A 833 -3.36 21.31 33.32
C TYR A 833 -2.22 22.18 33.89
N GLU A 834 -0.96 21.84 33.61
CA GLU A 834 0.25 22.58 33.99
C GLU A 834 0.72 23.49 32.84
N TYR A 835 -0.15 24.41 32.42
CA TYR A 835 0.01 25.16 31.16
C TYR A 835 1.31 25.96 31.04
N LYS A 836 1.81 26.57 32.13
CA LYS A 836 3.09 27.30 32.10
C LYS A 836 4.28 26.39 31.77
N LYS A 837 4.29 25.15 32.27
CA LYS A 837 5.32 24.16 31.92
C LYS A 837 5.13 23.65 30.49
N ALA A 838 3.88 23.48 30.06
CA ALA A 838 3.56 23.10 28.68
C ALA A 838 4.08 24.15 27.68
N ILE A 839 3.87 25.44 27.95
CA ILE A 839 4.39 26.57 27.15
C ILE A 839 5.92 26.46 27.01
N ASN A 840 6.66 26.35 28.11
CA ASN A 840 8.12 26.25 28.07
C ASN A 840 8.60 25.04 27.23
N ALA A 841 7.93 23.90 27.35
CA ALA A 841 8.26 22.70 26.58
C ALA A 841 7.96 22.87 25.08
N PHE A 842 6.83 23.47 24.70
CA PHE A 842 6.50 23.74 23.30
C PHE A 842 7.35 24.86 22.68
N GLU A 843 7.74 25.88 23.45
CA GLU A 843 8.73 26.86 23.00
C GLU A 843 10.09 26.21 22.75
N THR A 844 10.51 25.28 23.62
CA THR A 844 11.73 24.50 23.41
C THR A 844 11.63 23.64 22.16
N HIS A 845 10.48 22.97 21.93
CA HIS A 845 10.21 22.26 20.69
C HIS A 845 10.43 23.16 19.47
N LEU A 846 9.80 24.34 19.44
CA LEU A 846 9.88 25.27 18.31
C LEU A 846 11.26 25.94 18.13
N LYS A 847 12.06 26.05 19.21
CA LYS A 847 13.47 26.47 19.13
C LYS A 847 14.33 25.41 18.45
N LEU A 848 14.08 24.13 18.73
CA LEU A 848 14.82 23.01 18.14
C LEU A 848 14.37 22.70 16.71
N GLU A 849 13.05 22.69 16.46
CA GLU A 849 12.46 22.44 15.15
C GLU A 849 11.11 23.15 15.01
N LYS A 850 10.96 23.97 13.97
CA LYS A 850 9.70 24.63 13.67
C LYS A 850 8.80 23.65 12.93
N THR A 851 7.61 23.41 13.49
CA THR A 851 6.59 22.58 12.86
C THR A 851 5.21 23.24 12.99
N PRO A 852 4.27 23.03 12.04
CA PRO A 852 2.90 23.53 12.20
C PRO A 852 2.24 23.02 13.48
N PHE A 853 2.52 21.77 13.85
CA PHE A 853 2.00 21.17 15.07
C PHE A 853 2.53 21.87 16.33
N GLY A 854 3.83 22.17 16.41
CA GLY A 854 4.41 22.90 17.53
C GLY A 854 3.77 24.27 17.76
N PHE A 855 3.54 25.03 16.68
CA PHE A 855 2.86 26.34 16.75
C PHE A 855 1.41 26.20 17.22
N HIS A 856 0.69 25.19 16.72
CA HIS A 856 -0.67 24.89 17.15
C HIS A 856 -0.75 24.56 18.65
N GLN A 857 0.14 23.69 19.13
CA GLN A 857 0.16 23.27 20.53
C GLN A 857 0.56 24.38 21.49
N LEU A 858 1.53 25.22 21.11
CA LEU A 858 1.90 26.41 21.88
C LEU A 858 0.74 27.42 21.93
N SER A 859 0.09 27.69 20.80
CA SER A 859 -1.12 28.53 20.73
C SER A 859 -2.23 28.01 21.65
N ARG A 860 -2.43 26.69 21.69
CA ARG A 860 -3.41 26.06 22.59
C ARG A 860 -3.04 26.22 24.07
N ALA A 861 -1.77 26.11 24.42
CA ALA A 861 -1.33 26.35 25.79
C ALA A 861 -1.55 27.81 26.22
N TYR A 862 -1.28 28.78 25.33
CA TYR A 862 -1.59 30.20 25.55
C TYR A 862 -3.10 30.46 25.70
N GLN A 863 -3.94 29.80 24.88
CA GLN A 863 -5.40 29.88 25.01
C GLN A 863 -5.88 29.48 26.41
N TYR A 864 -5.36 28.38 26.97
CA TYR A 864 -5.80 27.88 28.27
C TYR A 864 -5.42 28.79 29.45
N ILE A 865 -4.42 29.65 29.29
CA ILE A 865 -4.08 30.68 30.29
C ILE A 865 -4.70 32.05 29.97
N GLY A 866 -5.54 32.14 28.93
CA GLY A 866 -6.23 33.38 28.55
C GLY A 866 -5.34 34.42 27.87
N ASP A 867 -4.11 34.07 27.50
CA ASP A 867 -3.15 34.96 26.84
C ASP A 867 -3.42 35.01 25.33
N THR A 868 -4.44 35.79 24.97
CA THR A 868 -4.94 35.90 23.59
C THR A 868 -3.92 36.58 22.66
N ASP A 869 -3.05 37.44 23.21
CA ASP A 869 -2.07 38.17 22.41
C ASP A 869 -0.89 37.30 22.01
N ASN A 870 -0.31 36.53 22.94
CA ASN A 870 0.73 35.57 22.58
C ASN A 870 0.17 34.38 21.80
N GLU A 871 -1.10 34.00 22.03
CA GLU A 871 -1.80 33.04 21.18
C GLU A 871 -1.80 33.51 19.70
N ALA A 872 -2.27 34.74 19.43
CA ALA A 872 -2.34 35.29 18.09
C ALA A 872 -0.95 35.45 17.46
N LYS A 873 0.02 36.02 18.20
CA LYS A 873 1.42 36.17 17.73
C LYS A 873 2.04 34.83 17.34
N THR A 874 1.78 33.78 18.12
CA THR A 874 2.31 32.43 17.83
C THR A 874 1.75 31.87 16.53
N ILE A 875 0.45 32.05 16.27
CA ILE A 875 -0.18 31.59 15.02
C ILE A 875 0.24 32.44 13.83
N ASP A 876 0.39 33.76 13.98
CA ASP A 876 0.92 34.63 12.93
C ASP A 876 2.35 34.24 12.54
N GLN A 877 3.20 33.95 13.52
CA GLN A 877 4.54 33.39 13.27
C GLN A 877 4.46 32.03 12.59
N GLY A 878 3.54 31.16 13.02
CA GLY A 878 3.31 29.87 12.40
C GLY A 878 2.91 30.00 10.92
N LEU A 879 1.95 30.85 10.60
CA LEU A 879 1.47 31.11 9.24
C LEU A 879 2.53 31.80 8.37
N LYS A 880 3.41 32.61 8.96
CA LYS A 880 4.57 33.17 8.25
C LYS A 880 5.53 32.06 7.77
N ASN A 881 5.74 31.02 8.58
CA ASN A 881 6.59 29.89 8.22
C ASN A 881 5.85 28.85 7.35
N PHE A 882 4.55 28.65 7.59
CA PHE A 882 3.71 27.61 6.99
C PHE A 882 2.38 28.19 6.46
N PRO A 883 2.41 29.02 5.42
CA PRO A 883 1.22 29.77 4.96
C PRO A 883 0.10 28.88 4.42
N THR A 884 0.46 27.70 3.91
CA THR A 884 -0.46 26.69 3.35
C THR A 884 -0.95 25.70 4.41
N SER A 885 -0.49 25.81 5.66
CA SER A 885 -0.87 24.86 6.71
C SER A 885 -2.35 24.97 7.06
N HIS A 886 -3.10 23.94 6.71
CA HIS A 886 -4.52 23.81 7.05
C HIS A 886 -4.75 23.94 8.56
N LEU A 887 -3.95 23.24 9.38
CA LEU A 887 -4.05 23.26 10.85
C LEU A 887 -3.94 24.69 11.41
N LEU A 888 -2.97 25.47 10.92
CA LEU A 888 -2.75 26.84 11.39
C LEU A 888 -3.81 27.81 10.86
N ARG A 889 -4.27 27.65 9.60
CA ARG A 889 -5.34 28.48 9.03
C ARG A 889 -6.67 28.28 9.78
N VAL A 890 -7.03 27.03 10.13
CA VAL A 890 -8.20 26.72 10.98
C VAL A 890 -8.06 27.41 12.34
N ARG A 891 -6.89 27.26 12.97
CA ARG A 891 -6.63 27.87 14.29
C ARG A 891 -6.71 29.39 14.25
N ASN A 892 -6.18 30.01 13.19
CA ASN A 892 -6.28 31.46 12.98
C ASN A 892 -7.74 31.91 12.82
N GLY A 893 -8.54 31.20 12.01
CA GLY A 893 -9.97 31.46 11.90
C GLY A 893 -10.69 31.42 13.25
N ALA A 894 -10.39 30.41 14.07
CA ALA A 894 -10.94 30.30 15.42
C ALA A 894 -10.47 31.40 16.39
N ILE A 895 -9.25 31.93 16.25
CA ILE A 895 -8.77 33.07 17.04
C ILE A 895 -9.46 34.36 16.59
N LEU A 896 -9.59 34.58 15.29
CA LEU A 896 -10.27 35.75 14.73
C LEU A 896 -11.73 35.81 15.18
N GLU A 897 -12.43 34.67 15.21
CA GLU A 897 -13.78 34.54 15.76
C GLU A 897 -13.83 35.01 17.22
N ARG A 898 -12.97 34.47 18.10
CA ARG A 898 -12.93 34.88 19.52
C ARG A 898 -12.56 36.36 19.74
N LYS A 899 -11.79 36.96 18.82
CA LYS A 899 -11.46 38.40 18.87
C LYS A 899 -12.58 39.28 18.29
N GLY A 900 -13.70 38.71 17.86
CA GLY A 900 -14.83 39.43 17.27
C GLY A 900 -14.63 39.84 15.80
N ASN A 901 -13.60 39.33 15.13
CA ASN A 901 -13.33 39.60 13.72
C ASN A 901 -13.99 38.54 12.82
N SER A 902 -15.30 38.39 12.98
CA SER A 902 -16.05 37.25 12.44
C SER A 902 -16.10 37.25 10.90
N LEU A 903 -16.04 38.41 10.23
CA LEU A 903 -15.99 38.48 8.77
C LEU A 903 -14.70 37.86 8.19
N LYS A 904 -13.53 38.20 8.74
CA LYS A 904 -12.25 37.58 8.32
C LYS A 904 -12.19 36.10 8.67
N ALA A 905 -12.78 35.71 9.81
CA ALA A 905 -12.90 34.31 10.18
C ALA A 905 -13.74 33.52 9.15
N ILE A 906 -14.90 34.05 8.74
CA ILE A 906 -15.75 33.43 7.70
C ILE A 906 -15.00 33.29 6.39
N GLU A 907 -14.26 34.30 5.94
CA GLU A 907 -13.49 34.26 4.69
C GLU A 907 -12.52 33.07 4.67
N ILE A 908 -11.68 32.98 5.69
CA ILE A 908 -10.66 31.91 5.82
C ILE A 908 -11.35 30.54 5.96
N LEU A 909 -12.32 30.42 6.86
CA LEU A 909 -12.95 29.14 7.20
C LEU A 909 -13.87 28.63 6.09
N SER A 910 -14.53 29.51 5.33
CA SER A 910 -15.35 29.11 4.17
C SER A 910 -14.50 28.54 3.04
N SER A 911 -13.33 29.14 2.78
CA SER A 911 -12.34 28.59 1.83
C SER A 911 -11.89 27.20 2.26
N LEU A 912 -11.52 27.02 3.53
CA LEU A 912 -11.09 25.71 4.05
C LEU A 912 -12.22 24.68 4.04
N HIS A 913 -13.45 25.08 4.33
CA HIS A 913 -14.61 24.19 4.30
C HIS A 913 -14.93 23.73 2.88
N ALA A 914 -14.76 24.59 1.87
CA ALA A 914 -14.89 24.18 0.46
C ALA A 914 -13.85 23.12 0.07
N GLU A 915 -12.62 23.23 0.58
CA GLU A 915 -11.55 22.24 0.37
C GLU A 915 -11.81 20.92 1.13
N LYS A 916 -12.36 21.01 2.35
CA LYS A 916 -12.59 19.87 3.26
C LYS A 916 -13.97 19.95 3.94
N PRO A 917 -15.05 19.58 3.23
CA PRO A 917 -16.42 19.79 3.72
C PRO A 917 -16.77 18.96 4.96
N ASN A 918 -16.05 17.87 5.22
CA ASN A 918 -16.34 16.93 6.30
C ASN A 918 -15.41 17.07 7.53
N ASN A 919 -14.62 18.14 7.62
CA ASN A 919 -13.77 18.39 8.77
C ASN A 919 -14.49 19.25 9.83
N ALA A 920 -14.89 18.63 10.94
CA ALA A 920 -15.65 19.30 12.00
C ALA A 920 -14.84 20.34 12.78
N TRP A 921 -13.51 20.31 12.73
CA TRP A 921 -12.65 21.37 13.29
C TRP A 921 -12.75 22.69 12.51
N ILE A 922 -13.17 22.64 11.24
CA ILE A 922 -13.46 23.82 10.42
C ILE A 922 -14.90 24.27 10.66
N ILE A 923 -15.83 23.32 10.65
CA ILE A 923 -17.27 23.58 10.75
C ILE A 923 -17.59 24.31 12.04
N PHE A 924 -17.06 23.87 13.18
CA PHE A 924 -17.37 24.47 14.48
C PHE A 924 -17.06 25.98 14.55
N PRO A 925 -15.82 26.46 14.33
CA PRO A 925 -15.55 27.90 14.35
C PRO A 925 -16.23 28.65 13.19
N LEU A 926 -16.50 28.00 12.05
CA LEU A 926 -17.25 28.62 10.94
C LEU A 926 -18.69 28.90 11.35
N VAL A 927 -19.35 27.94 11.99
CA VAL A 927 -20.71 28.07 12.51
C VAL A 927 -20.77 29.20 13.54
N LYS A 928 -19.85 29.24 14.50
CA LYS A 928 -19.79 30.36 15.47
C LYS A 928 -19.63 31.71 14.78
N SER A 929 -18.73 31.80 13.81
CA SER A 929 -18.50 33.05 13.05
C SER A 929 -19.72 33.48 12.24
N LEU A 930 -20.47 32.53 11.65
CA LEU A 930 -21.71 32.79 10.91
C LEU A 930 -22.83 33.27 11.83
N LEU A 931 -22.97 32.65 13.01
CA LEU A 931 -23.95 33.05 14.03
C LEU A 931 -23.66 34.47 14.54
N SER A 932 -22.40 34.82 14.79
CA SER A 932 -22.03 36.20 15.18
C SER A 932 -22.28 37.26 14.10
N ASN A 933 -22.60 36.87 12.86
CA ASN A 933 -22.99 37.77 11.76
C ASN A 933 -24.46 37.54 11.33
N ASP A 934 -25.30 36.99 12.20
CA ASP A 934 -26.73 36.73 11.95
C ASP A 934 -27.02 35.83 10.72
N ASN A 935 -26.05 35.02 10.29
CA ASN A 935 -26.21 34.11 9.15
C ASN A 935 -26.62 32.70 9.60
N THR A 936 -27.71 32.62 10.38
CA THR A 936 -28.16 31.39 11.06
C THR A 936 -28.58 30.30 10.07
N GLU A 937 -29.24 30.65 8.96
CA GLU A 937 -29.71 29.66 7.98
C GLU A 937 -28.55 28.96 7.27
N LYS A 938 -27.48 29.68 6.93
CA LYS A 938 -26.27 29.07 6.38
C LYS A 938 -25.56 28.18 7.40
N ALA A 939 -25.54 28.58 8.67
CA ALA A 939 -24.97 27.75 9.74
C ALA A 939 -25.73 26.42 9.89
N LYS A 940 -27.08 26.45 9.87
CA LYS A 940 -27.93 25.25 9.88
C LYS A 940 -27.71 24.37 8.66
N ASP A 941 -27.64 24.96 7.47
CA ASP A 941 -27.41 24.24 6.22
C ASP A 941 -26.10 23.44 6.27
N ILE A 942 -25.00 24.07 6.69
CA ILE A 942 -23.69 23.41 6.84
C ILE A 942 -23.79 22.24 7.82
N VAL A 943 -24.31 22.47 9.03
CA VAL A 943 -24.39 21.41 10.04
C VAL A 943 -25.28 20.24 9.59
N SER A 944 -26.39 20.53 8.89
CA SER A 944 -27.31 19.50 8.38
C SER A 944 -26.65 18.62 7.33
N LYS A 945 -25.94 19.21 6.36
CA LYS A 945 -25.22 18.49 5.30
C LYS A 945 -24.03 17.70 5.84
N SER A 946 -23.38 18.24 6.87
CA SER A 946 -22.21 17.61 7.49
C SER A 946 -22.57 16.57 8.55
N ARG A 947 -23.84 16.43 8.94
CA ARG A 947 -24.23 15.63 10.11
C ARG A 947 -23.74 14.19 10.03
N ASP A 948 -23.93 13.53 8.90
CA ASP A 948 -23.64 12.09 8.80
C ASP A 948 -22.18 11.80 8.44
N ASN A 949 -21.49 12.75 7.82
CA ASN A 949 -20.18 12.54 7.21
C ASN A 949 -19.03 13.30 7.89
N ALA A 950 -19.31 14.30 8.74
CA ALA A 950 -18.26 15.10 9.34
C ALA A 950 -17.75 14.57 10.69
N PHE A 951 -16.45 14.70 10.90
CA PHE A 951 -15.76 14.17 12.06
C PHE A 951 -14.73 15.16 12.65
N PRO A 952 -14.47 15.10 13.97
CA PRO A 952 -15.10 14.19 14.94
C PRO A 952 -16.53 14.59 15.29
N LYS A 953 -17.39 13.60 15.55
CA LYS A 953 -18.83 13.79 15.72
C LYS A 953 -19.20 14.76 16.85
N PHE A 954 -18.45 14.73 17.96
CA PHE A 954 -18.70 15.62 19.10
C PHE A 954 -18.57 17.11 18.74
N MET A 955 -17.75 17.48 17.73
CA MET A 955 -17.63 18.87 17.25
C MET A 955 -18.81 19.28 16.38
N VAL A 956 -19.41 18.34 15.66
CA VAL A 956 -20.67 18.56 14.93
C VAL A 956 -21.82 18.77 15.91
N ASP A 957 -21.86 17.97 16.98
CA ASP A 957 -22.82 18.15 18.06
C ASP A 957 -22.61 19.51 18.75
N ALA A 958 -21.35 19.89 19.00
CA ALA A 958 -21.02 21.21 19.53
C ALA A 958 -21.48 22.36 18.62
N SER A 959 -21.36 22.21 17.30
CA SER A 959 -21.87 23.19 16.33
C SER A 959 -23.39 23.29 16.38
N SER A 960 -24.08 22.16 16.57
CA SER A 960 -25.53 22.13 16.74
C SER A 960 -25.97 22.82 18.04
N ILE A 961 -25.20 22.65 19.12
CA ILE A 961 -25.42 23.32 20.41
C ILE A 961 -25.31 24.83 20.25
N GLU A 962 -24.30 25.35 19.56
CA GLU A 962 -24.12 26.79 19.32
C GLU A 962 -25.33 27.40 18.58
N ILE A 963 -25.88 26.69 17.58
CA ILE A 963 -27.11 27.11 16.89
C ILE A 963 -28.29 27.19 17.86
N LEU A 964 -28.49 26.17 18.70
CA LEU A 964 -29.59 26.16 19.68
C LEU A 964 -29.45 27.29 20.72
N VAL A 965 -28.22 27.56 21.17
CA VAL A 965 -27.91 28.67 22.08
C VAL A 965 -28.26 30.01 21.42
N HIS A 966 -27.88 30.20 20.16
CA HIS A 966 -28.21 31.42 19.40
C HIS A 966 -29.73 31.59 19.22
N GLU A 967 -30.47 30.49 19.01
CA GLU A 967 -31.93 30.49 18.94
C GLU A 967 -32.63 30.59 20.32
N LYS A 968 -31.86 30.74 21.41
CA LYS A 968 -32.34 30.75 22.80
C LYS A 968 -33.09 29.46 23.22
N LYS A 969 -32.84 28.34 22.56
CA LYS A 969 -33.38 27.01 22.88
C LYS A 969 -32.48 26.28 23.89
N PHE A 970 -32.26 26.89 25.06
CA PHE A 970 -31.27 26.43 26.03
C PHE A 970 -31.54 25.01 26.58
N ASP A 971 -32.81 24.65 26.80
CA ASP A 971 -33.17 23.30 27.28
C ASP A 971 -32.81 22.19 26.29
N GLU A 972 -32.96 22.45 24.99
CA GLU A 972 -32.53 21.51 23.95
C GLU A 972 -31.00 21.44 23.87
N ALA A 973 -30.32 22.58 23.99
CA ALA A 973 -28.87 22.64 24.02
C ALA A 973 -28.29 21.82 25.20
N ILE A 974 -28.85 21.95 26.40
CA ILE A 974 -28.44 21.16 27.58
C ILE A 974 -28.70 19.68 27.36
N ARG A 975 -29.87 19.28 26.82
CA ARG A 975 -30.15 17.86 26.52
C ARG A 975 -29.13 17.26 25.54
N LEU A 976 -28.68 18.04 24.56
CA LEU A 976 -27.69 17.59 23.58
C LEU A 976 -26.27 17.44 24.16
N THR A 977 -25.93 18.10 25.27
CA THR A 977 -24.66 17.88 25.97
C THR A 977 -24.56 16.49 26.61
N GLY A 978 -25.69 15.85 26.91
CA GLY A 978 -25.75 14.51 27.48
C GLY A 978 -25.25 14.45 28.93
N ARG A 979 -24.76 13.27 29.34
CA ARG A 979 -24.22 13.06 30.69
C ARG A 979 -22.85 13.73 30.82
N ILE A 980 -22.71 14.61 31.82
CA ILE A 980 -21.48 15.34 32.07
C ILE A 980 -20.52 14.49 32.90
N ASN A 981 -19.33 14.25 32.37
CA ASN A 981 -18.19 13.77 33.15
C ASN A 981 -17.43 14.99 33.69
N GLN A 982 -17.23 15.07 35.00
CA GLN A 982 -16.55 16.18 35.67
C GLN A 982 -15.08 16.37 35.23
N ASP A 983 -14.48 15.34 34.62
CA ASP A 983 -13.12 15.37 34.07
C ASP A 983 -13.06 15.76 32.58
N ASP A 984 -14.21 15.80 31.89
CA ASP A 984 -14.29 16.22 30.49
C ASP A 984 -14.37 17.75 30.41
N GLN A 985 -13.20 18.39 30.33
CA GLN A 985 -13.03 19.83 30.21
C GLN A 985 -13.94 20.45 29.13
N ASN A 986 -14.10 19.81 27.97
CA ASN A 986 -14.84 20.36 26.86
C ASN A 986 -16.35 20.36 27.15
N ARG A 987 -16.88 19.23 27.66
CA ARG A 987 -18.30 19.14 28.01
C ARG A 987 -18.66 20.01 29.20
N VAL A 988 -17.84 20.01 30.25
CA VAL A 988 -18.05 20.88 31.42
C VAL A 988 -18.07 22.35 31.01
N GLY A 989 -17.10 22.78 30.19
CA GLY A 989 -17.05 24.14 29.68
C GLY A 989 -18.27 24.50 28.84
N GLN A 990 -18.63 23.65 27.87
CA GLN A 990 -19.77 23.87 27.00
C GLN A 990 -21.09 23.97 27.78
N THR A 991 -21.36 23.07 28.74
CA THR A 991 -22.58 23.15 29.56
C THR A 991 -22.62 24.43 30.38
N LYS A 992 -21.50 24.82 31.01
CA LYS A 992 -21.43 26.08 31.78
C LYS A 992 -21.61 27.30 30.90
N GLU A 993 -21.09 27.30 29.68
CA GLU A 993 -21.29 28.38 28.70
C GLU A 993 -22.76 28.52 28.26
N ILE A 994 -23.48 27.40 28.10
CA ILE A 994 -24.93 27.42 27.82
C ILE A 994 -25.68 28.10 28.97
N TYR A 995 -25.43 27.69 30.22
CA TYR A 995 -26.06 28.32 31.39
C TYR A 995 -25.69 29.79 31.55
N ALA A 996 -24.44 30.16 31.26
CA ALA A 996 -23.99 31.54 31.34
C ALA A 996 -24.74 32.40 30.31
N SER A 997 -24.84 31.91 29.07
CA SER A 997 -25.57 32.58 27.99
C SER A 997 -27.07 32.69 28.31
N TRP A 998 -27.68 31.64 28.85
CA TRP A 998 -29.07 31.64 29.29
C TRP A 998 -29.29 32.69 30.37
N ALA A 999 -28.52 32.67 31.45
CA ALA A 999 -28.65 33.62 32.55
C ALA A 999 -28.44 35.08 32.10
N ILE A 1000 -27.49 35.34 31.19
CA ILE A 1000 -27.26 36.68 30.66
C ILE A 1000 -28.45 37.16 29.81
N SER A 1001 -29.10 36.26 29.08
CA SER A 1001 -30.24 36.58 28.20
C SER A 1001 -31.59 36.70 28.92
N THR A 1002 -31.66 36.36 30.21
CA THR A 1002 -32.89 36.39 31.01
C THR A 1002 -33.02 37.71 31.76
N ASP A 1003 -34.13 38.41 31.52
CA ASP A 1003 -34.42 39.71 32.15
C ASP A 1003 -34.94 39.59 33.59
N ASP A 1004 -35.62 38.49 33.94
CA ASP A 1004 -36.12 38.23 35.30
C ASP A 1004 -34.95 37.94 36.26
N PRO A 1005 -34.69 38.80 37.27
CA PRO A 1005 -33.59 38.62 38.21
C PRO A 1005 -33.66 37.31 39.01
N VAL A 1006 -34.87 36.81 39.33
CA VAL A 1006 -35.04 35.59 40.13
C VAL A 1006 -34.70 34.36 39.29
N GLU A 1007 -35.27 34.28 38.08
CA GLU A 1007 -34.99 33.23 37.11
C GLU A 1007 -33.51 33.22 36.71
N LYS A 1008 -32.95 34.40 36.41
CA LYS A 1008 -31.52 34.59 36.09
C LYS A 1008 -30.61 34.03 37.18
N LYS A 1009 -30.89 34.36 38.44
CA LYS A 1009 -30.12 33.85 39.58
C LYS A 1009 -30.18 32.32 39.64
N LYS A 1010 -31.38 31.75 39.53
CA LYS A 1010 -31.58 30.30 39.55
C LYS A 1010 -30.83 29.58 38.42
N ILE A 1011 -30.90 30.08 37.20
CA ILE A 1011 -30.18 29.52 36.04
C ILE A 1011 -28.67 29.58 36.26
N ALA A 1012 -28.17 30.71 36.76
CA ALA A 1012 -26.74 30.88 37.05
C ALA A 1012 -26.26 29.92 38.15
N GLU A 1013 -27.05 29.71 39.20
CA GLU A 1013 -26.75 28.73 40.25
C GLU A 1013 -26.72 27.29 39.70
N LEU A 1014 -27.64 26.92 38.79
CA LEU A 1014 -27.60 25.63 38.10
C LEU A 1014 -26.30 25.45 37.31
N GLY A 1015 -25.86 26.49 36.58
CA GLY A 1015 -24.59 26.49 35.87
C GLY A 1015 -23.37 26.33 36.78
N LEU A 1016 -23.35 27.02 37.93
CA LEU A 1016 -22.29 26.86 38.93
C LEU A 1016 -22.24 25.43 39.49
N ASN A 1017 -23.40 24.81 39.70
CA ASN A 1017 -23.53 23.46 40.25
C ASN A 1017 -23.19 22.35 39.26
N VAL A 1018 -22.92 22.65 37.98
CA VAL A 1018 -22.37 21.66 37.04
C VAL A 1018 -21.05 21.11 37.60
N PRO A 1019 -20.93 19.78 37.82
CA PRO A 1019 -19.74 19.16 38.40
C PRO A 1019 -18.47 19.46 37.60
N MET A 1020 -17.39 19.80 38.30
CA MET A 1020 -16.11 20.19 37.70
C MET A 1020 -14.96 19.73 38.60
N ASN A 1021 -13.97 19.05 38.01
CA ASN A 1021 -12.74 18.69 38.70
C ASN A 1021 -11.93 19.95 39.07
N GLU A 1022 -11.37 20.00 40.29
CA GLU A 1022 -10.57 21.12 40.80
C GLU A 1022 -9.38 21.46 39.89
N MET A 1023 -8.76 20.48 39.21
CA MET A 1023 -7.66 20.75 38.28
C MET A 1023 -8.07 21.64 37.09
N LEU A 1024 -9.36 21.63 36.72
CA LEU A 1024 -9.89 22.49 35.67
C LEU A 1024 -9.95 23.97 36.09
N GLU A 1025 -9.78 24.29 37.38
CA GLU A 1025 -9.64 25.68 37.85
C GLU A 1025 -8.32 26.34 37.44
N ARG A 1026 -7.50 25.69 36.62
CA ARG A 1026 -6.34 26.31 35.96
C ARG A 1026 -6.68 26.83 34.56
N ASN A 1027 -7.85 26.45 34.02
CA ASN A 1027 -8.30 26.81 32.68
C ASN A 1027 -8.99 28.19 32.71
N ALA A 1028 -8.30 29.22 32.22
CA ALA A 1028 -8.80 30.59 32.26
C ALA A 1028 -10.14 30.79 31.53
N PRO A 1029 -10.36 30.30 30.29
CA PRO A 1029 -11.68 30.34 29.65
C PRO A 1029 -12.83 29.80 30.52
N LEU A 1030 -12.61 28.68 31.21
CA LEU A 1030 -13.62 28.08 32.07
C LEU A 1030 -13.89 28.91 33.33
N LEU A 1031 -12.82 29.44 33.94
CA LEU A 1031 -12.92 30.33 35.09
C LEU A 1031 -13.65 31.64 34.73
N VAL A 1032 -13.44 32.19 33.53
CA VAL A 1032 -14.21 33.34 33.01
C VAL A 1032 -15.70 33.03 32.99
N THR A 1033 -16.09 31.87 32.48
CA THR A 1033 -17.49 31.42 32.47
C THR A 1033 -18.04 31.25 33.88
N CYS A 1034 -17.27 30.65 34.79
CA CYS A 1034 -17.65 30.53 36.21
C CYS A 1034 -17.81 31.89 36.90
N ALA A 1035 -16.95 32.87 36.62
CA ALA A 1035 -17.07 34.23 37.15
C ALA A 1035 -18.31 34.95 36.60
N LYS A 1036 -18.63 34.79 35.30
CA LYS A 1036 -19.87 35.32 34.70
C LYS A 1036 -21.13 34.71 35.31
N LEU A 1037 -21.11 33.41 35.59
CA LEU A 1037 -22.18 32.73 36.31
C LEU A 1037 -22.29 33.23 37.77
N ALA A 1038 -21.18 33.36 38.50
CA ALA A 1038 -21.19 33.87 39.87
C ALA A 1038 -21.74 35.31 39.98
N GLY A 1039 -21.32 36.19 39.06
CA GLY A 1039 -21.88 37.53 38.96
C GLY A 1039 -23.38 37.51 38.64
N SER A 1040 -23.82 36.66 37.72
CA SER A 1040 -25.25 36.52 37.37
C SER A 1040 -26.10 35.92 38.50
N ALA A 1041 -25.50 35.10 39.36
CA ALA A 1041 -26.12 34.56 40.57
C ALA A 1041 -26.14 35.54 41.76
N GLN A 1042 -25.50 36.71 41.61
CA GLN A 1042 -25.27 37.68 42.69
C GLN A 1042 -24.50 37.08 43.88
N ASP A 1043 -23.63 36.09 43.64
CA ASP A 1043 -22.79 35.45 44.66
C ASP A 1043 -21.41 36.13 44.69
N LYS A 1044 -21.30 37.18 45.50
CA LYS A 1044 -20.06 37.97 45.65
C LYS A 1044 -18.87 37.11 46.07
N THR A 1045 -19.08 36.14 46.96
CA THR A 1045 -18.02 35.27 47.49
C THR A 1045 -17.43 34.40 46.39
N LYS A 1046 -18.27 33.74 45.58
CA LYS A 1046 -17.81 32.94 44.44
C LYS A 1046 -17.22 33.80 43.32
N LEU A 1047 -17.77 34.99 43.08
CA LEU A 1047 -17.23 35.91 42.08
C LEU A 1047 -15.79 36.31 42.42
N LEU A 1048 -15.54 36.73 43.67
CA LEU A 1048 -14.18 37.06 44.15
C LEU A 1048 -13.26 35.85 44.12
N TYR A 1049 -13.76 34.66 44.48
CA TYR A 1049 -13.00 33.41 44.38
C TYR A 1049 -12.49 33.16 42.95
N TYR A 1050 -13.37 33.22 41.95
CA TYR A 1050 -12.97 32.96 40.55
C TYR A 1050 -12.11 34.08 39.97
N LEU A 1051 -12.32 35.35 40.35
CA LEU A 1051 -11.44 36.45 39.96
C LEU A 1051 -10.02 36.26 40.52
N ASN A 1052 -9.88 35.92 41.81
CA ASN A 1052 -8.58 35.64 42.41
C ASN A 1052 -7.89 34.43 41.74
N LYS A 1053 -8.64 33.40 41.36
CA LYS A 1053 -8.11 32.27 40.60
C LYS A 1053 -7.65 32.69 39.20
N LEU A 1054 -8.42 33.51 38.49
CA LEU A 1054 -8.01 34.07 37.19
C LEU A 1054 -6.71 34.87 37.31
N GLU A 1055 -6.61 35.75 38.31
CA GLU A 1055 -5.39 36.53 38.58
C GLU A 1055 -4.19 35.63 38.90
N SER A 1056 -4.40 34.50 39.59
CA SER A 1056 -3.34 33.52 39.85
C SER A 1056 -2.86 32.77 38.59
N VAL A 1057 -3.77 32.52 37.63
CA VAL A 1057 -3.44 31.87 36.36
C VAL A 1057 -2.70 32.86 35.46
N ASN A 1058 -3.31 34.03 35.22
CA ASN A 1058 -2.77 35.10 34.40
C ASN A 1058 -3.33 36.47 34.87
N PRO A 1059 -2.54 37.28 35.59
CA PRO A 1059 -2.99 38.57 36.10
C PRO A 1059 -3.19 39.64 35.01
N GLU A 1060 -2.59 39.46 33.83
CA GLU A 1060 -2.64 40.44 32.73
C GLU A 1060 -3.86 40.22 31.81
N MET A 1061 -4.76 39.29 32.14
CA MET A 1061 -5.88 38.95 31.29
C MET A 1061 -6.92 40.09 31.26
N SER A 1062 -7.12 40.70 30.08
CA SER A 1062 -8.06 41.83 29.89
C SER A 1062 -9.51 41.52 30.32
N GLU A 1063 -9.91 40.25 30.23
CA GLU A 1063 -11.26 39.81 30.59
C GLU A 1063 -11.54 39.93 32.11
N ILE A 1064 -10.50 39.94 32.96
CA ILE A 1064 -10.65 40.19 34.40
C ILE A 1064 -11.28 41.58 34.64
N ASN A 1065 -10.73 42.60 33.99
CA ASN A 1065 -11.23 43.97 34.11
C ASN A 1065 -12.64 44.12 33.54
N ARG A 1066 -12.94 43.45 32.42
CA ARG A 1066 -14.29 43.43 31.85
C ARG A 1066 -15.32 42.80 32.78
N ILE A 1067 -14.97 41.70 33.46
CA ILE A 1067 -15.85 41.07 34.44
C ILE A 1067 -16.04 41.97 35.66
N LYS A 1068 -14.97 42.60 36.17
CA LYS A 1068 -15.04 43.56 37.28
C LYS A 1068 -15.94 44.76 36.93
N GLU A 1069 -15.86 45.25 35.70
CA GLU A 1069 -16.73 46.32 35.21
C GLU A 1069 -18.18 45.86 35.05
N LEU A 1070 -18.40 44.69 34.43
CA LEU A 1070 -19.73 44.12 34.19
C LEU A 1070 -20.51 43.88 35.49
N PHE A 1071 -19.82 43.56 36.59
CA PHE A 1071 -20.43 43.27 37.89
C PHE A 1071 -19.98 44.27 38.99
N ARG A 1072 -19.67 45.51 38.60
CA ARG A 1072 -19.21 46.57 39.53
C ARG A 1072 -20.16 46.77 40.71
N ASP A 1073 -21.47 46.69 40.47
CA ASP A 1073 -22.51 46.88 41.49
C ASP A 1073 -22.49 45.80 42.59
N ILE A 1074 -21.98 44.61 42.27
CA ILE A 1074 -21.86 43.48 43.21
C ILE A 1074 -20.53 43.58 43.99
N LEU A 1075 -19.46 44.01 43.33
CA LEU A 1075 -18.13 44.11 43.90
C LEU A 1075 -18.01 45.32 44.86
N GLY A 1076 -18.64 46.44 44.53
CA GLY A 1076 -18.59 47.69 45.28
C GLY A 1076 -17.39 48.58 44.90
N HIS A 1077 -17.52 49.90 45.11
CA HIS A 1077 -16.58 50.93 44.62
C HIS A 1077 -15.12 50.79 45.11
N GLU A 1078 -14.84 50.04 46.18
CA GLU A 1078 -13.49 49.87 46.74
C GLU A 1078 -12.68 48.70 46.14
N THR A 1079 -13.26 47.92 45.21
CA THR A 1079 -12.63 46.68 44.66
C THR A 1079 -12.37 46.69 43.14
N THR A 1080 -12.65 47.80 42.46
CA THR A 1080 -12.21 48.09 41.09
C THR A 1080 -10.91 48.87 41.10
#